data_AF-A0A4D7DDG8-F1
#
_entry.id   AF-A0A4D7DDG8-F1
#
_cell.length_a   1.000
_cell.length_b   1.000
_cell.length_c   1.000
_cell.angle_alpha   90.00
_cell.angle_beta   90.00
_cell.angle_gamma   90.00
#
_symmetry.space_group_name_H-M   'P 1'
#
loop_
_entity.id
_entity.type
_entity.pdbx_description
1 polymer ?
#
loop_
_entity_poly.entity_id
_entity_poly.type
_entity_poly.pdbx_seq_one_letter_code
_entity_poly.pdbx_strand_id
1 'polypeptide(L)'
;MCVSARASRRRRVMADPALSRRQVLRGASLGAGALVLGLTVRGVSVVAATGAAPASAAFAPDAFIRLAGDGNVTLVMPQTEMGQGIYTALAMLIAEELDVALEAVKLEEAPADDALYGNPIFKVQATGGSTSVRGYWPVMRKAGASARAMLIAAAARQWRVPAAECRTEPGEVVHQPSGRRLAYGALAAQAAREPVPADPPLKSPETFRLIGRSQRRLDTAHKVDGSLRYGIDAMPEGVRFASLACAPVVGGKVVRVDDRPAKALPGVQQVIVLDDMVAVVAETSWAAMRALAALDITWNDGPNATLGSADLWADLDKASQAEAHVALDTGAAAKLSGDGVIEAHYALPLLAHAPMEPMNCTVHLTSGKCEVWVGTQVMTMTQRAAAQEAGLSPEQVTVHNHLIGGGFGRRLEVDGVRKAVRIAKHVDGPVKVVWSREEDVARAPYRSVYGAWLKARIANGKVEAWSHRVVGPSVVARWLPPAYDGKIDSDAVDGAAETPYDMPALLVDWVRHEPRGVYTAFWRGVGPNMNVFATESFVDRVAREAGQDPLAFRRSLIGKHQRARAVLDLAAQKAGWGTPLPAGAGRGINLQYVFGTYLCTVAEVVVAEDGTVAVKRLTTAVDCGSPVNPDGIVSQIQGGMVFGLSAALYGQITLANGRTQESNFHDYRVVRIDEMPQIEVHIVPSAEAPGGIGEPGTVTVQGALNNAIYAATGIQLSRMPVDSSLLSKSAWR
;
A
#
# COMPACT_ATOMS: atom_id res chain seq x y z
N MET A 1 49.67 -36.58 13.92
CA MET A 1 50.34 -37.59 14.77
C MET A 1 50.79 -36.94 16.07
N CYS A 2 50.41 -37.56 17.20
CA CYS A 2 50.91 -37.44 18.58
C CYS A 2 50.88 -36.07 19.30
N VAL A 3 49.98 -35.86 20.29
CA VAL A 3 50.05 -36.18 21.75
C VAL A 3 50.57 -34.94 22.54
N SER A 4 49.74 -34.14 23.22
CA SER A 4 49.09 -34.30 24.55
C SER A 4 50.02 -34.37 25.77
N ALA A 5 49.93 -33.39 26.68
CA ALA A 5 49.85 -33.52 28.16
C ALA A 5 49.80 -32.10 28.79
N ARG A 6 48.71 -31.62 29.42
CA ARG A 6 48.12 -31.88 30.76
C ARG A 6 48.91 -31.39 32.00
N ALA A 7 48.13 -30.72 32.88
CA ALA A 7 48.25 -30.56 34.35
C ALA A 7 49.06 -29.33 34.87
N SER A 8 48.74 -28.62 35.97
CA SER A 8 47.60 -28.62 36.90
C SER A 8 47.67 -27.42 37.87
N ARG A 9 46.47 -26.96 38.32
CA ARG A 9 46.06 -26.35 39.62
C ARG A 9 47.07 -25.58 40.50
N ARG A 10 46.71 -24.34 40.92
CA ARG A 10 46.17 -24.00 42.28
C ARG A 10 45.95 -22.48 42.52
N ARG A 11 44.88 -22.22 43.27
CA ARG A 11 44.28 -21.02 43.94
C ARG A 11 45.15 -19.87 44.51
N ARG A 12 44.62 -18.62 44.39
CA ARG A 12 44.35 -17.58 45.44
C ARG A 12 43.56 -16.41 44.79
N VAL A 13 42.31 -16.05 45.15
CA VAL A 13 41.77 -15.21 46.27
C VAL A 13 42.48 -13.83 46.35
N MET A 14 41.85 -12.70 46.02
CA MET A 14 40.93 -11.81 46.80
C MET A 14 40.51 -10.65 45.86
N ALA A 15 39.44 -9.86 46.01
CA ALA A 15 38.34 -9.77 46.96
C ALA A 15 37.23 -8.91 46.32
N ASP A 16 36.00 -9.21 46.70
CA ASP A 16 34.77 -8.47 46.39
C ASP A 16 34.17 -8.04 47.74
N PRO A 17 33.72 -6.79 47.95
CA PRO A 17 32.90 -6.47 49.09
C PRO A 17 31.43 -6.40 48.68
N ALA A 18 30.71 -7.47 48.99
CA ALA A 18 29.27 -7.44 49.19
C ALA A 18 28.93 -6.91 50.59
N LEU A 19 28.04 -5.92 50.67
CA LEU A 19 27.20 -5.60 51.83
C LEU A 19 25.93 -4.92 51.29
N SER A 20 24.70 -5.08 51.79
CA SER A 20 24.00 -6.05 52.65
C SER A 20 22.59 -5.46 52.80
N ARG A 21 21.54 -6.24 52.51
CA ARG A 21 20.12 -5.83 52.43
C ARG A 21 19.43 -5.54 53.78
N ARG A 22 20.10 -4.98 54.81
CA ARG A 22 19.49 -4.89 56.16
C ARG A 22 19.64 -3.61 56.98
N GLN A 23 19.97 -2.45 56.41
CA GLN A 23 20.12 -1.21 57.20
C GLN A 23 19.57 0.10 56.60
N VAL A 24 18.52 0.08 55.78
CA VAL A 24 17.82 1.35 55.42
C VAL A 24 16.31 1.18 55.53
N LEU A 25 15.85 0.97 56.76
CA LEU A 25 14.47 1.21 57.19
C LEU A 25 14.53 1.77 58.61
N ARG A 26 14.60 3.10 58.72
CA ARG A 26 14.12 3.94 59.85
C ARG A 26 14.47 5.40 59.56
N GLY A 27 13.46 6.26 59.46
CA GLY A 27 13.61 7.72 59.45
C GLY A 27 12.76 8.40 58.38
N ALA A 28 11.52 8.77 58.74
CA ALA A 28 10.64 9.59 57.94
C ALA A 28 10.96 11.08 58.12
N SER A 29 11.01 11.86 57.04
CA SER A 29 10.58 13.27 57.01
C SER A 29 10.65 13.85 55.58
N LEU A 30 9.47 14.12 55.01
CA LEU A 30 9.08 15.22 54.10
C LEU A 30 10.06 15.67 52.99
N GLY A 31 9.68 15.46 51.72
CA GLY A 31 10.26 16.17 50.57
C GLY A 31 9.91 15.49 49.24
N ALA A 32 9.31 16.24 48.31
CA ALA A 32 8.79 15.77 47.04
C ALA A 32 9.86 15.21 46.09
N GLY A 33 9.55 14.11 45.40
CA GLY A 33 10.39 13.53 44.35
C GLY A 33 9.98 12.11 43.99
N ALA A 34 9.03 11.95 43.07
CA ALA A 34 8.62 10.64 42.58
C ALA A 34 9.66 10.13 41.56
N LEU A 35 10.53 9.23 42.00
CA LEU A 35 11.25 8.29 41.14
C LEU A 35 10.36 7.06 40.94
N VAL A 36 9.83 6.85 39.74
CA VAL A 36 9.08 5.63 39.40
C VAL A 36 9.92 4.75 38.49
N LEU A 37 10.53 3.73 39.08
CA LEU A 37 10.97 2.51 38.40
C LEU A 37 9.71 1.65 38.17
N GLY A 38 9.26 1.58 36.92
CA GLY A 38 8.06 0.82 36.53
C GLY A 38 8.43 -0.48 35.82
N LEU A 39 8.19 -1.60 36.49
CA LEU A 39 8.10 -2.93 35.89
C LEU A 39 6.85 -3.60 36.44
N THR A 40 5.72 -3.46 35.74
CA THR A 40 4.56 -4.34 35.86
C THR A 40 3.76 -4.35 34.56
N VAL A 41 3.51 -5.57 34.09
CA VAL A 41 2.70 -5.98 32.95
C VAL A 41 1.22 -5.95 33.38
N ARG A 42 0.34 -5.53 32.45
CA ARG A 42 -1.14 -5.40 32.50
C ARG A 42 -1.69 -4.05 33.01
N GLY A 43 -2.24 -3.29 32.06
CA GLY A 43 -3.02 -2.06 32.28
C GLY A 43 -2.38 -0.86 31.58
N VAL A 44 -2.62 -0.72 30.27
CA VAL A 44 -2.08 0.41 29.49
C VAL A 44 -2.91 1.67 29.81
N SER A 45 -2.28 2.65 30.45
CA SER A 45 -2.72 4.05 30.39
C SER A 45 -1.81 4.76 29.39
N VAL A 46 -2.36 5.14 28.24
CA VAL A 46 -1.67 5.98 27.26
C VAL A 46 -1.70 7.42 27.76
N VAL A 47 -0.57 7.94 28.25
CA VAL A 47 -0.36 9.38 28.35
C VAL A 47 0.73 9.71 27.32
N ALA A 48 0.29 10.12 26.13
CA ALA A 48 1.18 10.72 25.15
C ALA A 48 1.60 12.10 25.67
N ALA A 49 2.90 12.39 25.59
CA ALA A 49 3.47 13.69 25.88
C ALA A 49 3.00 14.71 24.83
N THR A 50 1.83 15.30 25.05
CA THR A 50 1.45 16.60 24.51
C THR A 50 1.39 17.55 25.71
N GLY A 51 1.99 18.74 25.60
CA GLY A 51 2.12 19.71 26.69
C GLY A 51 0.83 20.37 27.15
N ALA A 52 -0.31 19.67 27.14
CA ALA A 52 -1.58 20.12 27.69
C ALA A 52 -1.91 19.34 28.97
N ALA A 53 -2.36 20.05 30.00
CA ALA A 53 -2.81 19.45 31.26
C ALA A 53 -3.88 18.35 31.00
N PRO A 54 -3.92 17.27 31.80
CA PRO A 54 -4.84 16.17 31.56
C PRO A 54 -6.28 16.67 31.72
N ALA A 55 -7.01 16.75 30.60
CA ALA A 55 -8.45 16.83 30.65
C ALA A 55 -8.99 15.56 31.34
N SER A 56 -10.03 15.73 32.15
CA SER A 56 -10.71 14.70 32.96
C SER A 56 -10.65 13.28 32.36
N ALA A 57 -10.31 12.29 33.19
CA ALA A 57 -10.18 10.86 32.86
C ALA A 57 -10.98 10.40 31.62
N ALA A 58 -10.32 10.38 30.46
CA ALA A 58 -10.89 9.86 29.22
C ALA A 58 -11.02 8.33 29.32
N PHE A 59 -12.12 7.77 28.83
CA PHE A 59 -12.29 6.33 28.75
C PHE A 59 -11.52 5.79 27.54
N ALA A 60 -10.50 4.96 27.77
CA ALA A 60 -9.69 4.33 26.74
C ALA A 60 -9.68 2.80 26.93
N PRO A 61 -10.67 2.06 26.38
CA PRO A 61 -10.78 0.61 26.57
C PRO A 61 -9.70 -0.18 25.84
N ASP A 62 -9.09 0.41 24.82
CA ASP A 62 -7.96 -0.12 24.06
C ASP A 62 -7.13 1.04 23.47
N ALA A 63 -6.19 0.71 22.58
CA ALA A 63 -5.32 1.68 21.92
C ALA A 63 -6.02 2.55 20.85
N PHE A 64 -7.22 2.15 20.39
CA PHE A 64 -7.90 2.77 19.24
C PHE A 64 -9.01 3.73 19.65
N ILE A 65 -9.72 3.48 20.75
CA ILE A 65 -10.87 4.29 21.16
C ILE A 65 -10.53 5.14 22.37
N ARG A 66 -10.85 6.44 22.29
CA ARG A 66 -10.96 7.33 23.44
C ARG A 66 -12.34 7.97 23.46
N LEU A 67 -13.04 7.91 24.59
CA LEU A 67 -14.30 8.60 24.80
C LEU A 67 -14.10 9.67 25.88
N ALA A 68 -14.34 10.92 25.50
CA ALA A 68 -14.28 12.05 26.41
C ALA A 68 -15.61 12.23 27.17
N GLY A 69 -15.57 12.95 28.30
CA GLY A 69 -16.75 13.20 29.14
C GLY A 69 -17.84 14.04 28.45
N ASP A 70 -17.51 14.71 27.34
CA ASP A 70 -18.46 15.44 26.48
C ASP A 70 -19.18 14.53 25.46
N GLY A 71 -18.88 13.23 25.45
CA GLY A 71 -19.47 12.25 24.54
C GLY A 71 -18.77 12.12 23.19
N ASN A 72 -17.71 12.89 22.92
CA ASN A 72 -16.94 12.75 21.69
C ASN A 72 -16.10 11.46 21.70
N VAL A 73 -16.19 10.70 20.60
CA VAL A 73 -15.38 9.50 20.37
C VAL A 73 -14.20 9.90 19.50
N THR A 74 -12.98 9.64 19.97
CA THR A 74 -11.77 9.74 19.16
C THR A 74 -11.32 8.34 18.74
N LEU A 75 -11.11 8.16 17.44
CA LEU A 75 -10.42 7.03 16.86
C LEU A 75 -8.95 7.38 16.61
N VAL A 76 -8.06 6.71 17.35
CA VAL A 76 -6.62 6.72 17.12
C VAL A 76 -6.32 5.86 15.90
N MET A 77 -6.01 6.51 14.79
CA MET A 77 -5.98 5.97 13.44
C MET A 77 -4.61 5.35 13.11
N PRO A 78 -4.52 4.01 12.98
CA PRO A 78 -3.25 3.33 12.72
C PRO A 78 -2.90 3.26 11.22
N GLN A 79 -3.71 3.89 10.36
CA GLN A 79 -3.56 3.88 8.91
C GLN A 79 -3.40 5.31 8.40
N THR A 80 -3.03 5.48 7.13
CA THR A 80 -2.84 6.79 6.50
C THR A 80 -3.78 6.96 5.33
N GLU A 81 -4.46 8.12 5.29
CA GLU A 81 -5.36 8.48 4.22
C GLU A 81 -4.60 9.12 3.05
N MET A 82 -4.83 8.59 1.85
CA MET A 82 -4.21 9.01 0.59
C MET A 82 -5.23 9.19 -0.54
N GLY A 83 -6.52 9.31 -0.21
CA GLY A 83 -7.62 9.38 -1.17
C GLY A 83 -8.43 8.09 -1.30
N GLN A 84 -8.12 7.05 -0.53
CA GLN A 84 -8.79 5.75 -0.56
C GLN A 84 -10.00 5.59 0.37
N GLY A 85 -10.23 6.54 1.27
CA GLY A 85 -11.40 6.56 2.15
C GLY A 85 -11.30 5.60 3.34
N ILE A 86 -10.09 5.19 3.72
CA ILE A 86 -9.89 4.24 4.81
C ILE A 86 -10.24 4.85 6.17
N TYR A 87 -10.06 6.16 6.33
CA TYR A 87 -10.44 6.87 7.55
C TYR A 87 -11.94 6.75 7.80
N THR A 88 -12.73 6.91 6.75
CA THR A 88 -14.19 6.75 6.82
C THR A 88 -14.56 5.28 7.08
N ALA A 89 -13.96 4.34 6.35
CA ALA A 89 -14.29 2.93 6.50
C ALA A 89 -13.99 2.39 7.91
N LEU A 90 -12.84 2.71 8.50
CA LEU A 90 -12.52 2.26 9.87
C LEU A 90 -13.37 2.99 10.93
N ALA A 91 -13.67 4.27 10.73
CA ALA A 91 -14.61 5.00 11.59
C ALA A 91 -16.01 4.38 11.54
N MET A 92 -16.49 3.93 10.37
CA MET A 92 -17.77 3.22 10.25
C MET A 92 -17.79 1.92 11.06
N LEU A 93 -16.70 1.16 11.10
CA LEU A 93 -16.64 -0.09 11.88
C LEU A 93 -16.80 0.16 13.39
N ILE A 94 -16.10 1.17 13.92
CA ILE A 94 -16.22 1.54 15.32
C ILE A 94 -17.57 2.18 15.59
N ALA A 95 -18.03 3.11 14.75
CA ALA A 95 -19.32 3.79 14.95
C ALA A 95 -20.49 2.81 14.93
N GLU A 96 -20.47 1.83 14.03
CA GLU A 96 -21.45 0.75 13.97
C GLU A 96 -21.48 -0.01 15.29
N GLU A 97 -20.32 -0.51 15.76
CA GLU A 97 -20.29 -1.33 16.97
C GLU A 97 -20.43 -0.52 18.26
N LEU A 98 -20.07 0.76 18.27
CA LEU A 98 -20.24 1.59 19.46
C LEU A 98 -21.68 2.16 19.55
N ASP A 99 -22.50 2.04 18.51
CA ASP A 99 -23.77 2.76 18.39
C ASP A 99 -23.57 4.27 18.56
N VAL A 100 -22.81 4.89 17.67
CA VAL A 100 -22.71 6.35 17.57
C VAL A 100 -22.93 6.81 16.14
N ALA A 101 -23.29 8.08 15.98
CA ALA A 101 -23.29 8.72 14.66
C ALA A 101 -21.86 8.73 14.10
N LEU A 102 -21.70 8.58 12.78
CA LEU A 102 -20.38 8.56 12.14
C LEU A 102 -19.65 9.91 12.35
N GLU A 103 -20.41 11.01 12.34
CA GLU A 103 -19.92 12.38 12.54
C GLU A 103 -19.44 12.64 13.97
N ALA A 104 -19.82 11.81 14.93
CA ALA A 104 -19.33 11.91 16.31
C ALA A 104 -17.92 11.31 16.50
N VAL A 105 -17.38 10.63 15.47
CA VAL A 105 -16.04 10.05 15.48
C VAL A 105 -15.02 11.07 15.00
N LYS A 106 -14.20 11.58 15.93
CA LYS A 106 -13.02 12.40 15.65
C LYS A 106 -11.83 11.49 15.34
N LEU A 107 -11.00 11.90 14.39
CA LEU A 107 -9.81 11.13 14.00
C LEU A 107 -8.56 11.77 14.60
N GLU A 108 -7.70 10.96 15.19
CA GLU A 108 -6.38 11.36 15.67
C GLU A 108 -5.36 10.37 15.12
N GLU A 109 -4.23 10.82 14.59
CA GLU A 109 -3.24 9.90 14.03
C GLU A 109 -2.52 9.12 15.13
N ALA A 110 -2.29 7.83 14.89
CA ALA A 110 -1.54 7.00 15.82
C ALA A 110 -0.04 7.39 15.84
N PRO A 111 0.61 7.45 17.01
CA PRO A 111 2.06 7.59 17.08
C PRO A 111 2.76 6.34 16.51
N ALA A 112 4.07 6.45 16.28
CA ALA A 112 4.90 5.35 15.80
C ALA A 112 5.02 4.24 16.87
N ASP A 113 4.29 3.13 16.70
CA ASP A 113 4.36 1.95 17.58
C ASP A 113 3.83 0.70 16.85
N ASP A 114 4.73 -0.19 16.41
CA ASP A 114 4.36 -1.44 15.73
C ASP A 114 3.60 -2.40 16.67
N ALA A 115 3.89 -2.38 17.96
CA ALA A 115 3.28 -3.31 18.92
C ALA A 115 1.80 -2.96 19.18
N LEU A 116 1.48 -1.66 19.22
CA LEU A 116 0.11 -1.18 19.44
C LEU A 116 -0.68 -0.99 18.15
N TYR A 117 -0.05 -0.44 17.11
CA TYR A 117 -0.73 0.01 15.88
C TYR A 117 -0.31 -0.76 14.64
N GLY A 118 0.50 -1.81 14.78
CA GLY A 118 0.89 -2.68 13.70
C GLY A 118 -0.32 -3.28 12.98
N ASN A 119 -0.22 -3.36 11.65
CA ASN A 119 -1.25 -3.98 10.83
C ASN A 119 -1.50 -5.43 11.30
N PRO A 120 -2.75 -5.86 11.50
CA PRO A 120 -3.04 -7.19 12.02
C PRO A 120 -2.52 -8.35 11.16
N ILE A 121 -2.26 -8.11 9.87
CA ILE A 121 -1.75 -9.13 8.94
C ILE A 121 -0.22 -9.22 9.00
N PHE A 122 0.51 -8.11 8.77
CA PHE A 122 1.98 -8.12 8.66
C PHE A 122 2.73 -7.47 9.84
N LYS A 123 2.02 -7.04 10.89
CA LYS A 123 2.55 -6.60 12.20
C LYS A 123 3.43 -5.35 12.20
N VAL A 124 3.46 -4.60 11.11
CA VAL A 124 4.13 -3.29 11.02
C VAL A 124 3.07 -2.21 10.88
N GLN A 125 3.28 -1.04 11.47
CA GLN A 125 2.39 0.11 11.33
C GLN A 125 2.55 0.71 9.94
N ALA A 126 1.88 0.07 8.97
CA ALA A 126 1.87 0.52 7.60
C ALA A 126 0.49 0.39 6.94
N THR A 127 0.27 1.20 5.91
CA THR A 127 -0.93 1.16 5.06
C THR A 127 -0.53 0.63 3.68
N GLY A 128 -0.98 -0.57 3.30
CA GLY A 128 -0.62 -1.19 2.02
C GLY A 128 -1.16 -2.60 1.82
N GLY A 129 -0.92 -3.21 0.65
CA GLY A 129 -1.29 -4.60 0.36
C GLY A 129 -2.80 -4.90 0.37
N SER A 130 -3.62 -3.86 0.19
CA SER A 130 -5.09 -3.92 0.38
C SER A 130 -5.53 -4.52 1.73
N THR A 131 -4.74 -4.35 2.78
CA THR A 131 -4.95 -5.02 4.07
C THR A 131 -5.80 -4.25 5.07
N SER A 132 -6.02 -2.94 4.87
CA SER A 132 -6.58 -2.08 5.92
C SER A 132 -7.95 -2.55 6.41
N VAL A 133 -8.95 -2.70 5.54
CA VAL A 133 -10.25 -3.23 5.97
C VAL A 133 -10.12 -4.71 6.39
N ARG A 134 -9.41 -5.54 5.62
CA ARG A 134 -9.26 -6.98 5.89
C ARG A 134 -8.72 -7.27 7.29
N GLY A 135 -7.63 -6.61 7.66
CA GLY A 135 -6.95 -6.80 8.94
C GLY A 135 -7.68 -6.14 10.09
N TYR A 136 -8.20 -4.92 9.89
CA TYR A 136 -8.85 -4.16 10.96
C TYR A 136 -10.35 -4.46 11.11
N TRP A 137 -10.97 -5.22 10.22
CA TRP A 137 -12.37 -5.66 10.33
C TRP A 137 -12.70 -6.29 11.69
N PRO A 138 -12.02 -7.38 12.13
CA PRO A 138 -12.29 -7.95 13.44
C PRO A 138 -11.83 -7.04 14.59
N VAL A 139 -10.71 -6.33 14.41
CA VAL A 139 -10.10 -5.50 15.47
C VAL A 139 -11.00 -4.32 15.83
N MET A 140 -11.40 -3.53 14.84
CA MET A 140 -12.20 -2.32 15.04
C MET A 140 -13.61 -2.65 15.51
N ARG A 141 -14.19 -3.74 14.99
CA ARG A 141 -15.51 -4.18 15.46
C ARG A 141 -15.49 -4.64 16.92
N LYS A 142 -14.46 -5.41 17.29
CA LYS A 142 -14.28 -5.85 18.69
C LYS A 142 -14.01 -4.68 19.62
N ALA A 143 -13.20 -3.70 19.21
CA ALA A 143 -12.96 -2.47 19.95
C ALA A 143 -14.28 -1.73 20.26
N GLY A 144 -15.08 -1.45 19.23
CA GLY A 144 -16.38 -0.79 19.39
C GLY A 144 -17.35 -1.58 20.28
N ALA A 145 -17.44 -2.90 20.09
CA ALA A 145 -18.32 -3.76 20.86
C ALA A 145 -17.90 -3.87 22.34
N SER A 146 -16.59 -3.91 22.63
CA SER A 146 -16.05 -3.87 23.99
C SER A 146 -16.41 -2.57 24.68
N ALA A 147 -16.18 -1.42 24.02
CA ALA A 147 -16.55 -0.12 24.54
C ALA A 147 -18.05 -0.01 24.83
N ARG A 148 -18.90 -0.48 23.90
CA ARG A 148 -20.36 -0.57 24.08
C ARG A 148 -20.76 -1.39 25.30
N ALA A 149 -20.16 -2.58 25.47
CA ALA A 149 -20.46 -3.46 26.60
C ALA A 149 -20.07 -2.84 27.94
N MET A 150 -18.94 -2.12 28.00
CA MET A 150 -18.49 -1.42 29.20
C MET A 150 -19.40 -0.24 29.56
N LEU A 151 -19.90 0.49 28.56
CA LEU A 151 -20.90 1.55 28.75
C LEU A 151 -22.23 1.00 29.30
N ILE A 152 -22.70 -0.13 28.74
CA ILE A 152 -23.88 -0.84 29.25
C ILE A 152 -23.67 -1.27 30.71
N ALA A 153 -22.52 -1.87 31.02
CA ALA A 153 -22.20 -2.33 32.38
C ALA A 153 -22.19 -1.16 33.38
N ALA A 154 -21.56 -0.03 33.02
CA ALA A 154 -21.52 1.17 33.84
C ALA A 154 -22.94 1.73 34.11
N ALA A 155 -23.77 1.85 33.07
CA ALA A 155 -25.14 2.34 33.21
C ALA A 155 -25.99 1.39 34.07
N ALA A 156 -25.90 0.08 33.83
CA ALA A 156 -26.61 -0.94 34.59
C ALA A 156 -26.23 -0.90 36.08
N ARG A 157 -24.92 -0.73 36.39
CA ARG A 157 -24.41 -0.57 37.74
C ARG A 157 -24.92 0.72 38.40
N GLN A 158 -24.89 1.84 37.69
CA GLN A 158 -25.41 3.12 38.18
C GLN A 158 -26.91 3.04 38.49
N TRP A 159 -27.67 2.36 37.65
CA TRP A 159 -29.11 2.18 37.79
C TRP A 159 -29.54 1.04 38.71
N ARG A 160 -28.60 0.18 39.12
CA ARG A 160 -28.83 -1.05 39.89
C ARG A 160 -29.83 -2.00 39.21
N VAL A 161 -29.63 -2.25 37.93
CA VAL A 161 -30.47 -3.13 37.09
C VAL A 161 -29.61 -4.18 36.38
N PRO A 162 -30.18 -5.30 35.90
CA PRO A 162 -29.45 -6.24 35.06
C PRO A 162 -28.96 -5.60 33.76
N ALA A 163 -27.72 -5.87 33.35
CA ALA A 163 -27.16 -5.36 32.09
C ALA A 163 -27.96 -5.82 30.85
N ALA A 164 -28.59 -7.00 30.91
CA ALA A 164 -29.46 -7.52 29.85
C ALA A 164 -30.73 -6.69 29.63
N GLU A 165 -31.15 -5.87 30.61
CA GLU A 165 -32.28 -4.94 30.48
C GLU A 165 -31.86 -3.60 29.87
N CYS A 166 -30.58 -3.41 29.56
CA CYS A 166 -30.04 -2.21 28.92
C CYS A 166 -29.71 -2.48 27.45
N ARG A 167 -29.96 -1.50 26.58
CA ARG A 167 -29.50 -1.49 25.19
C ARG A 167 -28.83 -0.17 24.86
N THR A 168 -28.22 -0.09 23.69
CA THR A 168 -27.69 1.16 23.15
C THR A 168 -28.58 1.72 22.05
N GLU A 169 -28.67 3.04 22.04
CA GLU A 169 -29.13 3.88 20.94
C GLU A 169 -28.00 4.87 20.61
N PRO A 170 -28.02 5.58 19.46
CA PRO A 170 -26.91 6.44 19.06
C PRO A 170 -26.42 7.37 20.18
N GLY A 171 -25.23 7.12 20.72
CA GLY A 171 -24.57 7.91 21.78
C GLY A 171 -25.11 7.71 23.20
N GLU A 172 -26.03 6.77 23.44
CA GLU A 172 -26.73 6.63 24.71
C GLU A 172 -27.00 5.17 25.11
N VAL A 173 -26.98 4.89 26.41
CA VAL A 173 -27.50 3.66 26.99
C VAL A 173 -28.94 3.88 27.45
N VAL A 174 -29.83 2.93 27.17
CA VAL A 174 -31.26 2.97 27.49
C VAL A 174 -31.64 1.74 28.31
N HIS A 175 -32.25 1.95 29.48
CA HIS A 175 -32.87 0.89 30.26
C HIS A 175 -34.28 0.59 29.73
N GLN A 176 -34.47 -0.55 29.06
CA GLN A 176 -35.68 -0.81 28.29
C GLN A 176 -36.98 -0.78 29.13
N PRO A 177 -37.04 -1.42 30.33
CA PRO A 177 -38.28 -1.46 31.11
C PRO A 177 -38.72 -0.09 31.64
N SER A 178 -37.76 0.80 31.98
CA SER A 178 -38.08 2.11 32.59
C SER A 178 -38.02 3.29 31.63
N GLY A 179 -37.41 3.14 30.46
CA GLY A 179 -37.13 4.23 29.53
C GLY A 179 -36.02 5.20 29.96
N ARG A 180 -35.36 5.01 31.11
CA ARG A 180 -34.20 5.84 31.55
C ARG A 180 -33.07 5.79 30.52
N ARG A 181 -32.40 6.92 30.33
CA ARG A 181 -31.32 7.13 29.35
C ARG A 181 -30.12 7.79 30.00
N LEU A 182 -28.91 7.39 29.59
CA LEU A 182 -27.65 8.05 29.95
C LEU A 182 -26.80 8.21 28.71
N ALA A 183 -26.37 9.44 28.42
CA ALA A 183 -25.42 9.71 27.35
C ALA A 183 -24.05 9.12 27.68
N TYR A 184 -23.32 8.68 26.64
CA TYR A 184 -22.00 8.06 26.80
C TYR A 184 -20.99 8.93 27.56
N GLY A 185 -21.00 10.25 27.32
CA GLY A 185 -20.13 11.18 28.05
C GLY A 185 -20.32 11.13 29.57
N ALA A 186 -21.57 11.02 30.04
CA ALA A 186 -21.89 10.88 31.47
C ALA A 186 -21.44 9.54 32.07
N LEU A 187 -21.27 8.51 31.23
CA LEU A 187 -20.83 7.17 31.62
C LEU A 187 -19.32 6.97 31.53
N ALA A 188 -18.60 7.78 30.77
CA ALA A 188 -17.19 7.55 30.40
C ALA A 188 -16.30 7.24 31.61
N ALA A 189 -16.36 8.08 32.66
CA ALA A 189 -15.52 7.91 33.86
C ALA A 189 -15.85 6.61 34.64
N GLN A 190 -17.09 6.14 34.60
CA GLN A 190 -17.50 4.88 35.25
C GLN A 190 -17.16 3.68 34.36
N ALA A 191 -17.41 3.77 33.06
CA ALA A 191 -17.08 2.74 32.08
C ALA A 191 -15.58 2.43 32.07
N ALA A 192 -14.71 3.43 32.27
CA ALA A 192 -13.26 3.24 32.41
C ALA A 192 -12.82 2.33 33.57
N ARG A 193 -13.71 2.03 34.51
CA ARG A 193 -13.46 1.13 35.65
C ARG A 193 -14.06 -0.25 35.47
N GLU A 194 -14.85 -0.46 34.42
CA GLU A 194 -15.39 -1.77 34.10
C GLU A 194 -14.28 -2.67 33.52
N PRO A 195 -14.38 -4.01 33.68
CA PRO A 195 -13.45 -4.91 33.02
C PRO A 195 -13.68 -4.89 31.50
N VAL A 196 -12.59 -4.88 30.72
CA VAL A 196 -12.66 -5.02 29.27
C VAL A 196 -13.08 -6.45 28.93
N PRO A 197 -14.20 -6.66 28.21
CA PRO A 197 -14.65 -8.01 27.86
C PRO A 197 -13.69 -8.65 26.85
N ALA A 198 -13.32 -9.91 27.10
CA ALA A 198 -12.42 -10.65 26.23
C ALA A 198 -13.07 -11.01 24.88
N ASP A 199 -14.39 -11.24 24.86
CA ASP A 199 -15.16 -11.59 23.67
C ASP A 199 -16.54 -10.91 23.70
N PRO A 200 -16.61 -9.60 23.38
CA PRO A 200 -17.89 -8.91 23.34
C PRO A 200 -18.74 -9.43 22.16
N PRO A 201 -20.06 -9.57 22.33
CA PRO A 201 -20.93 -9.92 21.22
C PRO A 201 -20.88 -8.82 20.14
N LEU A 202 -20.57 -9.20 18.91
CA LEU A 202 -20.60 -8.31 17.76
C LEU A 202 -22.02 -8.20 17.19
N LYS A 203 -22.33 -7.06 16.55
CA LYS A 203 -23.60 -6.92 15.82
C LYS A 203 -23.69 -7.90 14.65
N SER A 204 -24.89 -8.36 14.34
CA SER A 204 -25.11 -9.18 13.14
C SER A 204 -25.33 -8.29 11.91
N PRO A 205 -25.00 -8.75 10.69
CA PRO A 205 -25.15 -7.96 9.47
C PRO A 205 -26.55 -7.38 9.26
N GLU A 206 -27.59 -8.07 9.69
CA GLU A 206 -28.99 -7.65 9.57
C GLU A 206 -29.32 -6.43 10.45
N THR A 207 -28.50 -6.18 11.47
CA THR A 207 -28.66 -5.07 12.41
C THR A 207 -27.79 -3.86 12.07
N PHE A 208 -26.95 -3.95 11.02
CA PHE A 208 -26.07 -2.86 10.63
C PHE A 208 -26.84 -1.63 10.14
N ARG A 209 -26.43 -0.47 10.64
CA ARG A 209 -26.98 0.86 10.28
C ARG A 209 -26.06 1.63 9.35
N LEU A 210 -24.75 1.45 9.46
CA LEU A 210 -23.68 2.12 8.71
C LEU A 210 -22.98 1.15 7.74
N ILE A 211 -22.55 -0.01 8.23
CA ILE A 211 -21.84 -1.00 7.39
C ILE A 211 -22.76 -1.50 6.28
N GLY A 212 -22.24 -1.55 5.05
CA GLY A 212 -23.01 -1.94 3.87
C GLY A 212 -23.83 -0.81 3.25
N ARG A 213 -23.77 0.40 3.80
CA ARG A 213 -24.47 1.58 3.27
C ARG A 213 -23.47 2.64 2.83
N SER A 214 -23.81 3.33 1.74
CA SER A 214 -22.98 4.41 1.23
C SER A 214 -22.95 5.57 2.21
N GLN A 215 -21.74 5.96 2.63
CA GLN A 215 -21.49 7.11 3.48
C GLN A 215 -20.56 8.08 2.77
N ARG A 216 -20.82 9.39 2.94
CA ARG A 216 -19.90 10.43 2.49
C ARG A 216 -18.60 10.32 3.29
N ARG A 217 -17.47 10.62 2.65
CA ARG A 217 -16.19 10.56 3.35
C ARG A 217 -16.04 11.71 4.34
N LEU A 218 -15.53 11.39 5.52
CA LEU A 218 -15.28 12.34 6.61
C LEU A 218 -14.34 13.48 6.23
N ASP A 219 -13.46 13.26 5.26
CA ASP A 219 -12.42 14.19 4.82
C ASP A 219 -12.83 15.05 3.60
N THR A 220 -14.02 14.85 3.02
CA THR A 220 -14.41 15.50 1.75
C THR A 220 -14.49 17.02 1.88
N ALA A 221 -15.18 17.53 2.90
CA ALA A 221 -15.40 18.98 3.05
C ALA A 221 -14.05 19.73 3.15
N HIS A 222 -13.16 19.22 4.00
CA HIS A 222 -11.83 19.78 4.25
C HIS A 222 -10.89 19.70 3.03
N LYS A 223 -11.12 18.76 2.11
CA LYS A 223 -10.40 18.69 0.83
C LYS A 223 -10.86 19.76 -0.16
N VAL A 224 -12.15 20.07 -0.17
CA VAL A 224 -12.74 21.02 -1.13
C VAL A 224 -12.46 22.46 -0.72
N ASP A 225 -12.41 22.77 0.57
CA ASP A 225 -12.11 24.12 1.07
C ASP A 225 -10.61 24.41 1.27
N GLY A 226 -9.74 23.40 1.09
CA GLY A 226 -8.29 23.52 1.23
C GLY A 226 -7.79 23.60 2.69
N SER A 227 -8.64 23.30 3.69
CA SER A 227 -8.25 23.31 5.10
C SER A 227 -7.47 22.07 5.53
N LEU A 228 -7.58 20.97 4.79
CA LEU A 228 -6.89 19.73 5.07
C LEU A 228 -5.39 19.84 4.79
N ARG A 229 -4.55 19.36 5.73
CA ARG A 229 -3.09 19.47 5.65
C ARG A 229 -2.46 18.18 5.11
N TYR A 230 -1.64 18.33 4.09
CA TYR A 230 -0.77 17.32 3.53
C TYR A 230 0.67 17.48 4.06
N GLY A 231 1.53 16.48 3.82
CA GLY A 231 2.94 16.56 4.21
C GLY A 231 3.63 17.81 3.65
N ILE A 232 3.30 18.16 2.41
CA ILE A 232 3.83 19.36 1.74
C ILE A 232 3.30 20.67 2.32
N ASP A 233 2.31 20.68 3.22
CA ASP A 233 1.79 21.91 3.84
C ASP A 233 2.51 22.25 5.15
N ALA A 234 3.39 21.37 5.63
CA ALA A 234 4.16 21.59 6.84
C ALA A 234 5.04 22.85 6.71
N MET A 235 4.92 23.73 7.71
CA MET A 235 5.58 25.03 7.78
C MET A 235 5.92 25.36 9.25
N PRO A 236 6.82 24.60 9.90
CA PRO A 236 7.27 24.95 11.24
C PRO A 236 7.95 26.34 11.25
N GLU A 237 7.98 26.98 12.41
CA GLU A 237 8.56 28.30 12.56
C GLU A 237 10.03 28.33 12.09
N GLY A 238 10.38 29.32 11.26
CA GLY A 238 11.73 29.50 10.74
C GLY A 238 12.13 28.55 9.60
N VAL A 239 11.18 27.82 9.00
CA VAL A 239 11.47 26.85 7.93
C VAL A 239 12.16 27.48 6.71
N ARG A 240 13.25 26.85 6.27
CA ARG A 240 13.92 27.10 4.99
C ARG A 240 13.49 26.06 3.96
N PHE A 241 13.66 26.36 2.68
CA PHE A 241 13.28 25.45 1.60
C PHE A 241 14.50 24.89 0.90
N ALA A 242 14.48 23.62 0.56
CA ALA A 242 15.52 22.99 -0.23
C ALA A 242 14.93 22.25 -1.44
N SER A 243 15.61 22.35 -2.57
CA SER A 243 15.41 21.50 -3.74
C SER A 243 16.67 20.68 -3.97
N LEU A 244 16.54 19.47 -4.51
CA LEU A 244 17.66 18.54 -4.69
C LEU A 244 17.73 17.98 -6.12
N ALA A 245 18.95 17.61 -6.52
CA ALA A 245 19.25 16.79 -7.70
C ALA A 245 20.14 15.63 -7.27
N CYS A 246 19.69 14.40 -7.52
CA CYS A 246 20.47 13.18 -7.29
C CYS A 246 21.33 12.85 -8.52
N ALA A 247 22.29 11.95 -8.33
CA ALA A 247 23.02 11.36 -9.43
C ALA A 247 22.05 10.78 -10.50
N PRO A 248 22.20 11.16 -11.79
CA PRO A 248 21.32 10.71 -12.87
C PRO A 248 21.38 9.20 -13.14
N VAL A 249 22.43 8.53 -12.65
CA VAL A 249 22.61 7.07 -12.77
C VAL A 249 22.79 6.48 -11.38
N VAL A 250 22.10 5.37 -11.10
CA VAL A 250 22.20 4.67 -9.82
C VAL A 250 23.64 4.19 -9.59
N GLY A 251 24.22 4.56 -8.45
CA GLY A 251 25.62 4.32 -8.13
C GLY A 251 26.61 5.39 -8.65
N GLY A 252 26.09 6.42 -9.32
CA GLY A 252 26.88 7.58 -9.74
C GLY A 252 27.24 8.51 -8.58
N LYS A 253 28.18 9.42 -8.83
CA LYS A 253 28.71 10.37 -7.84
C LYS A 253 28.90 11.77 -8.40
N VAL A 254 28.83 12.78 -7.54
CA VAL A 254 29.24 14.15 -7.86
C VAL A 254 30.77 14.19 -8.04
N VAL A 255 31.22 14.81 -9.14
CA VAL A 255 32.64 15.08 -9.39
C VAL A 255 32.95 16.55 -9.17
N ARG A 256 32.08 17.44 -9.69
CA ARG A 256 32.27 18.89 -9.64
C ARG A 256 30.91 19.58 -9.59
N VAL A 257 30.84 20.68 -8.84
CA VAL A 257 29.71 21.62 -8.87
C VAL A 257 30.29 23.02 -9.06
N ASP A 258 29.86 23.72 -10.11
CA ASP A 258 30.01 25.17 -10.22
C ASP A 258 28.75 25.85 -9.69
N ASP A 259 28.86 26.41 -8.50
CA ASP A 259 27.74 27.00 -7.77
C ASP A 259 27.63 28.53 -7.92
N ARG A 260 28.54 29.16 -8.68
CA ARG A 260 28.58 30.61 -8.84
C ARG A 260 27.29 31.18 -9.43
N PRO A 261 26.67 30.58 -10.49
CA PRO A 261 25.42 31.09 -11.04
C PRO A 261 24.26 30.99 -10.04
N ALA A 262 24.21 29.91 -9.27
CA ALA A 262 23.18 29.71 -8.25
C ALA A 262 23.30 30.72 -7.10
N LYS A 263 24.51 30.93 -6.57
CA LYS A 263 24.78 31.88 -5.47
C LYS A 263 24.49 33.34 -5.86
N ALA A 264 24.49 33.67 -7.14
CA ALA A 264 24.14 35.00 -7.62
C ALA A 264 22.62 35.27 -7.60
N LEU A 265 21.78 34.25 -7.40
CA LEU A 265 20.33 34.40 -7.39
C LEU A 265 19.82 34.89 -6.03
N PRO A 266 18.82 35.79 -5.99
CA PRO A 266 18.22 36.26 -4.74
C PRO A 266 17.61 35.13 -3.91
N GLY A 267 17.78 35.23 -2.58
CA GLY A 267 17.18 34.31 -1.61
C GLY A 267 17.91 32.96 -1.46
N VAL A 268 18.99 32.72 -2.20
CA VAL A 268 19.84 31.53 -2.04
C VAL A 268 20.70 31.67 -0.81
N GLN A 269 20.68 30.65 0.05
CA GLN A 269 21.38 30.66 1.34
C GLN A 269 22.57 29.70 1.33
N GLN A 270 22.43 28.53 0.71
CA GLN A 270 23.45 27.49 0.78
C GLN A 270 23.33 26.53 -0.40
N VAL A 271 24.49 26.04 -0.88
CA VAL A 271 24.58 24.87 -1.76
C VAL A 271 25.25 23.75 -0.97
N ILE A 272 24.59 22.61 -0.88
CA ILE A 272 25.06 21.42 -0.17
C ILE A 272 25.43 20.39 -1.21
N VAL A 273 26.70 19.97 -1.20
CA VAL A 273 27.22 18.95 -2.11
C VAL A 273 27.52 17.69 -1.30
N LEU A 274 26.82 16.61 -1.62
CA LEU A 274 27.06 15.27 -1.08
C LEU A 274 27.54 14.34 -2.20
N ASP A 275 28.04 13.16 -1.83
CA ASP A 275 28.61 12.21 -2.80
C ASP A 275 27.67 11.83 -3.95
N ASP A 276 26.37 11.69 -3.69
CA ASP A 276 25.35 11.19 -4.62
C ASP A 276 24.24 12.21 -4.94
N MET A 277 24.28 13.41 -4.35
CA MET A 277 23.28 14.45 -4.59
C MET A 277 23.79 15.85 -4.28
N VAL A 278 23.15 16.85 -4.90
CA VAL A 278 23.35 18.27 -4.62
C VAL A 278 22.00 18.86 -4.20
N ALA A 279 21.99 19.72 -3.19
CA ALA A 279 20.81 20.44 -2.76
C ALA A 279 21.08 21.94 -2.65
N VAL A 280 20.08 22.75 -2.95
CA VAL A 280 20.13 24.21 -2.76
C VAL A 280 19.09 24.62 -1.74
N VAL A 281 19.53 25.34 -0.71
CA VAL A 281 18.68 25.89 0.36
C VAL A 281 18.43 27.37 0.09
N ALA A 282 17.18 27.79 0.22
CA ALA A 282 16.74 29.16 -0.03
C ALA A 282 15.55 29.56 0.86
N GLU A 283 15.23 30.85 0.82
CA GLU A 283 14.09 31.44 1.54
C GLU A 283 12.71 30.98 1.01
N THR A 284 12.65 30.51 -0.23
CA THR A 284 11.42 29.98 -0.86
C THR A 284 11.73 28.74 -1.68
N SER A 285 10.73 27.86 -1.86
CA SER A 285 10.86 26.68 -2.72
C SER A 285 11.20 27.06 -4.16
N TRP A 286 10.61 28.14 -4.68
CA TRP A 286 10.90 28.64 -6.02
C TRP A 286 12.35 29.10 -6.19
N ALA A 287 12.88 29.86 -5.22
CA ALA A 287 14.28 30.28 -5.25
C ALA A 287 15.23 29.07 -5.21
N ALA A 288 14.94 28.07 -4.35
CA ALA A 288 15.72 26.83 -4.28
C ALA A 288 15.72 26.08 -5.62
N MET A 289 14.55 25.91 -6.25
CA MET A 289 14.42 25.22 -7.54
C MET A 289 15.15 25.96 -8.67
N ARG A 290 14.97 27.29 -8.76
CA ARG A 290 15.67 28.11 -9.77
C ARG A 290 17.18 28.06 -9.62
N ALA A 291 17.66 28.08 -8.38
CA ALA A 291 19.08 28.04 -8.10
C ALA A 291 19.69 26.66 -8.32
N LEU A 292 18.98 25.59 -7.99
CA LEU A 292 19.39 24.23 -8.35
C LEU A 292 19.53 24.07 -9.86
N ALA A 293 18.57 24.58 -10.64
CA ALA A 293 18.61 24.55 -12.10
C ALA A 293 19.76 25.39 -12.72
N ALA A 294 20.33 26.34 -11.96
CA ALA A 294 21.44 27.18 -12.41
C ALA A 294 22.83 26.56 -12.10
N LEU A 295 22.89 25.45 -11.36
CA LEU A 295 24.15 24.76 -11.10
C LEU A 295 24.67 24.07 -12.36
N ASP A 296 25.98 24.14 -12.58
CA ASP A 296 26.67 23.24 -13.51
C ASP A 296 27.28 22.08 -12.70
N ILE A 297 26.66 20.90 -12.82
CA ILE A 297 27.04 19.70 -12.07
C ILE A 297 27.64 18.66 -13.02
N THR A 298 28.86 18.24 -12.72
CA THR A 298 29.50 17.11 -13.39
C THR A 298 29.34 15.85 -12.56
N TRP A 299 28.75 14.82 -13.16
CA TRP A 299 28.54 13.51 -12.55
C TRP A 299 29.50 12.47 -13.13
N ASN A 300 29.93 11.53 -12.28
CA ASN A 300 30.43 10.24 -12.72
C ASN A 300 29.28 9.24 -12.62
N ASP A 301 28.82 8.71 -13.76
CA ASP A 301 27.67 7.81 -13.83
C ASP A 301 27.95 6.40 -13.27
N GLY A 302 29.20 6.08 -12.98
CA GLY A 302 29.58 4.83 -12.32
C GLY A 302 29.28 3.58 -13.16
N PRO A 303 29.02 2.43 -12.52
CA PRO A 303 29.00 1.13 -13.20
C PRO A 303 27.79 0.90 -14.11
N ASN A 304 26.73 1.70 -13.99
CA ASN A 304 25.50 1.55 -14.78
C ASN A 304 25.42 2.54 -15.96
N ALA A 305 26.51 3.24 -16.27
CA ALA A 305 26.55 4.32 -17.27
C ALA A 305 26.17 3.90 -18.71
N THR A 306 26.21 2.60 -19.03
CA THR A 306 25.88 2.07 -20.35
C THR A 306 24.55 1.32 -20.40
N LEU A 307 23.82 1.23 -19.28
CA LEU A 307 22.62 0.41 -19.18
C LEU A 307 21.47 1.01 -19.97
N GLY A 308 20.82 0.21 -20.83
CA GLY A 308 19.60 0.57 -21.53
C GLY A 308 18.42 -0.35 -21.23
N SER A 309 17.20 0.06 -21.60
CA SER A 309 16.01 -0.79 -21.44
C SER A 309 16.12 -2.14 -22.16
N ALA A 310 16.79 -2.19 -23.32
CA ALA A 310 17.02 -3.44 -24.05
C ALA A 310 17.82 -4.46 -23.22
N ASP A 311 18.79 -3.99 -22.41
CA ASP A 311 19.57 -4.87 -21.53
C ASP A 311 18.70 -5.47 -20.43
N LEU A 312 17.79 -4.68 -19.85
CA LEU A 312 16.87 -5.17 -18.81
C LEU A 312 15.94 -6.27 -19.34
N TRP A 313 15.48 -6.14 -20.58
CA TRP A 313 14.67 -7.16 -21.23
C TRP A 313 15.48 -8.44 -21.51
N ALA A 314 16.69 -8.30 -22.03
CA ALA A 314 17.58 -9.44 -22.28
C ALA A 314 17.96 -10.17 -20.98
N ASP A 315 18.16 -9.42 -19.89
CA ASP A 315 18.45 -9.98 -18.57
C ASP A 315 17.27 -10.81 -18.03
N LEU A 316 16.03 -10.35 -18.19
CA LEU A 316 14.83 -11.12 -17.84
C LEU A 316 14.70 -12.40 -18.68
N ASP A 317 14.87 -12.31 -19.99
CA ASP A 317 14.81 -13.46 -20.89
C ASP A 317 15.87 -14.49 -20.51
N LYS A 318 17.10 -14.05 -20.21
CA LYS A 318 18.16 -14.93 -19.72
C LYS A 318 17.83 -15.55 -18.35
N ALA A 319 17.30 -14.76 -17.43
CA ALA A 319 16.93 -15.22 -16.09
C ALA A 319 15.82 -16.29 -16.13
N SER A 320 14.91 -16.23 -17.10
CA SER A 320 13.85 -17.24 -17.26
C SER A 320 14.34 -18.68 -17.42
N GLN A 321 15.60 -18.85 -17.85
CA GLN A 321 16.25 -20.14 -18.06
C GLN A 321 16.98 -20.67 -16.82
N ALA A 322 17.05 -19.88 -15.74
CA ALA A 322 17.68 -20.30 -14.50
C ALA A 322 16.82 -21.32 -13.72
N GLU A 323 17.43 -21.91 -12.70
CA GLU A 323 16.71 -22.73 -11.72
C GLU A 323 15.68 -21.88 -10.99
N ALA A 324 14.45 -22.40 -10.89
CA ALA A 324 13.32 -21.72 -10.27
C ALA A 324 12.99 -22.34 -8.91
N HIS A 325 12.49 -21.53 -7.99
CA HIS A 325 11.89 -21.99 -6.76
C HIS A 325 10.42 -22.33 -7.02
N VAL A 326 10.00 -23.55 -6.71
CA VAL A 326 8.60 -23.99 -6.88
C VAL A 326 7.76 -23.42 -5.73
N ALA A 327 6.77 -22.61 -6.06
CA ALA A 327 5.78 -22.09 -5.12
C ALA A 327 4.61 -23.08 -4.94
N LEU A 328 4.20 -23.73 -6.03
CA LEU A 328 3.09 -24.68 -6.06
C LEU A 328 3.29 -25.70 -7.19
N ASP A 329 3.09 -26.99 -6.91
CA ASP A 329 2.93 -28.01 -7.97
C ASP A 329 1.86 -29.02 -7.54
N THR A 330 0.75 -29.07 -8.29
CA THR A 330 -0.33 -30.05 -8.09
C THR A 330 -0.27 -31.20 -9.11
N GLY A 331 0.93 -31.51 -9.61
CA GLY A 331 1.21 -32.62 -10.53
C GLY A 331 1.26 -32.19 -12.00
N ALA A 332 1.56 -30.92 -12.28
CA ALA A 332 1.57 -30.38 -13.64
C ALA A 332 2.89 -30.63 -14.35
N ALA A 333 4.02 -30.63 -13.64
CA ALA A 333 5.36 -30.72 -14.23
C ALA A 333 5.51 -31.92 -15.18
N ALA A 334 4.99 -33.08 -14.79
CA ALA A 334 5.07 -34.32 -15.59
C ALA A 334 4.16 -34.32 -16.84
N LYS A 335 3.22 -33.38 -16.95
CA LYS A 335 2.20 -33.34 -18.00
C LYS A 335 2.47 -32.27 -19.06
N LEU A 336 3.38 -31.31 -18.83
CA LEU A 336 3.61 -30.13 -19.67
C LEU A 336 4.59 -30.37 -20.84
N SER A 337 4.43 -31.49 -21.55
CA SER A 337 5.24 -31.86 -22.70
C SER A 337 4.44 -32.68 -23.73
N GLY A 338 4.91 -32.72 -24.98
CA GLY A 338 4.26 -33.45 -26.07
C GLY A 338 3.21 -32.61 -26.83
N ASP A 339 2.36 -33.30 -27.60
CA ASP A 339 1.34 -32.66 -28.43
C ASP A 339 0.27 -31.93 -27.61
N GLY A 340 -0.28 -30.84 -28.17
CA GLY A 340 -1.34 -30.06 -27.53
C GLY A 340 -0.86 -29.09 -26.45
N VAL A 341 0.44 -28.85 -26.34
CA VAL A 341 1.00 -27.80 -25.47
C VAL A 341 0.97 -26.47 -26.21
N ILE A 342 0.30 -25.49 -25.61
CA ILE A 342 0.28 -24.09 -26.02
C ILE A 342 1.26 -23.35 -25.10
N GLU A 343 2.06 -22.43 -25.65
CA GLU A 343 3.01 -21.62 -24.89
C GLU A 343 2.85 -20.13 -25.18
N ALA A 344 3.09 -19.30 -24.17
CA ALA A 344 3.11 -17.86 -24.31
C ALA A 344 4.09 -17.21 -23.32
N HIS A 345 4.52 -16.00 -23.67
CA HIS A 345 5.33 -15.15 -22.81
C HIS A 345 4.69 -13.77 -22.72
N TYR A 346 4.69 -13.20 -21.52
CA TYR A 346 4.22 -11.85 -21.25
C TYR A 346 5.24 -11.06 -20.43
N ALA A 347 5.37 -9.77 -20.67
CA ALA A 347 6.22 -8.90 -19.87
C ALA A 347 5.61 -7.51 -19.62
N LEU A 348 6.00 -6.90 -18.50
CA LEU A 348 5.59 -5.55 -18.11
C LEU A 348 6.81 -4.66 -17.80
N PRO A 349 6.74 -3.35 -18.08
CA PRO A 349 7.90 -2.44 -18.04
C PRO A 349 8.15 -1.84 -16.66
N LEU A 350 9.23 -1.05 -16.53
CA LEU A 350 9.38 -0.18 -15.38
C LEU A 350 8.21 0.82 -15.31
N LEU A 351 7.68 1.08 -14.11
CA LEU A 351 6.68 2.13 -13.87
C LEU A 351 7.06 3.02 -12.69
N ALA A 352 6.88 4.33 -12.87
CA ALA A 352 6.84 5.29 -11.78
C ALA A 352 5.43 5.35 -11.18
N HIS A 353 5.35 5.74 -9.91
CA HIS A 353 4.07 5.92 -9.22
C HIS A 353 3.36 7.22 -9.60
N ALA A 354 4.14 8.26 -9.92
CA ALA A 354 3.72 9.59 -10.31
C ALA A 354 2.55 10.18 -9.47
N PRO A 355 2.64 10.23 -8.12
CA PRO A 355 1.62 10.84 -7.28
C PRO A 355 1.45 12.33 -7.62
N MET A 356 0.26 12.90 -7.36
CA MET A 356 0.01 14.31 -7.64
C MET A 356 0.85 15.22 -6.75
N GLU A 357 0.95 14.90 -5.45
CA GLU A 357 1.88 15.53 -4.51
C GLU A 357 3.29 14.95 -4.70
N PRO A 358 4.27 15.72 -5.22
CA PRO A 358 5.65 15.27 -5.32
C PRO A 358 6.24 14.94 -3.95
N MET A 359 7.30 14.14 -3.95
CA MET A 359 8.01 13.80 -2.74
C MET A 359 8.49 15.05 -1.99
N ASN A 360 8.23 15.05 -0.69
CA ASN A 360 8.57 16.14 0.20
C ASN A 360 8.81 15.59 1.60
N CYS A 361 9.62 16.30 2.38
CA CYS A 361 9.87 15.98 3.78
C CYS A 361 10.41 17.24 4.47
N THR A 362 9.80 17.64 5.59
CA THR A 362 10.32 18.72 6.43
C THR A 362 11.02 18.12 7.63
N VAL A 363 12.23 18.57 7.91
CA VAL A 363 13.07 18.04 8.99
C VAL A 363 13.57 19.20 9.84
N HIS A 364 13.44 19.08 11.15
CA HIS A 364 14.16 19.91 12.11
C HIS A 364 15.10 19.02 12.93
N LEU A 365 16.40 19.13 12.66
CA LEU A 365 17.42 18.35 13.34
C LEU A 365 18.19 19.23 14.33
N THR A 366 18.29 18.76 15.57
CA THR A 366 19.13 19.34 16.62
C THR A 366 20.08 18.27 17.16
N SER A 367 20.98 18.61 18.08
CA SER A 367 21.95 17.66 18.64
C SER A 367 21.35 16.45 19.37
N GLY A 368 20.09 16.54 19.82
CA GLY A 368 19.45 15.46 20.59
C GLY A 368 18.02 15.12 20.17
N LYS A 369 17.47 15.76 19.14
CA LYS A 369 16.09 15.57 18.68
C LYS A 369 16.00 15.75 17.16
N CYS A 370 15.16 14.95 16.52
CA CYS A 370 14.78 15.11 15.12
C CYS A 370 13.25 15.15 15.01
N GLU A 371 12.71 16.21 14.41
CA GLU A 371 11.29 16.28 14.07
C GLU A 371 11.11 16.16 12.57
N VAL A 372 10.18 15.32 12.14
CA VAL A 372 9.91 15.02 10.73
C VAL A 372 8.43 15.26 10.46
N TRP A 373 8.10 16.17 9.54
CA TRP A 373 6.75 16.31 9.00
C TRP A 373 6.72 15.75 7.58
N VAL A 374 5.88 14.75 7.36
CA VAL A 374 5.83 14.01 6.09
C VAL A 374 4.48 13.30 5.94
N GLY A 375 4.01 13.13 4.71
CA GLY A 375 2.96 12.13 4.41
C GLY A 375 3.61 10.79 4.11
N THR A 376 3.49 9.81 5.02
CA THR A 376 4.11 8.47 4.91
C THR A 376 3.12 7.34 5.17
N GLN A 377 3.26 6.24 4.43
CA GLN A 377 2.50 5.01 4.67
C GLN A 377 3.16 4.10 5.71
N VAL A 378 4.37 4.42 6.20
CA VAL A 378 5.22 3.54 7.02
C VAL A 378 5.78 4.28 8.23
N MET A 379 4.94 4.49 9.24
CA MET A 379 5.23 5.40 10.36
C MET A 379 6.50 5.00 11.14
N THR A 380 6.59 3.76 11.59
CA THR A 380 7.72 3.25 12.37
C THR A 380 9.00 3.12 11.54
N MET A 381 8.89 2.73 10.27
CA MET A 381 10.05 2.69 9.37
C MET A 381 10.59 4.10 9.10
N THR A 382 9.71 5.09 8.96
CA THR A 382 10.08 6.50 8.79
C THR A 382 10.85 7.01 10.00
N GLN A 383 10.35 6.74 11.21
CA GLN A 383 11.03 7.11 12.46
C GLN A 383 12.42 6.48 12.55
N ARG A 384 12.53 5.16 12.29
CA ARG A 384 13.81 4.43 12.31
C ARG A 384 14.79 4.94 11.26
N ALA A 385 14.32 5.23 10.05
CA ALA A 385 15.15 5.76 8.97
C ALA A 385 15.70 7.15 9.32
N ALA A 386 14.85 8.03 9.84
CA ALA A 386 15.29 9.35 10.29
C ALA A 386 16.27 9.27 11.45
N ALA A 387 16.03 8.39 12.44
CA ALA A 387 16.93 8.17 13.57
C ALA A 387 18.32 7.68 13.11
N GLN A 388 18.34 6.67 12.23
CA GLN A 388 19.57 6.12 11.67
C GLN A 388 20.37 7.18 10.92
N GLU A 389 19.73 7.95 10.03
CA GLU A 389 20.43 9.00 9.31
C GLU A 389 20.89 10.10 10.27
N ALA A 390 20.09 10.50 11.25
CA ALA A 390 20.46 11.54 12.22
C ALA A 390 21.55 11.12 13.20
N GLY A 391 21.82 9.81 13.36
CA GLY A 391 22.68 9.29 14.42
C GLY A 391 22.05 9.36 15.81
N LEU A 392 20.72 9.23 15.88
CA LEU A 392 19.90 9.29 17.10
C LEU A 392 19.20 7.95 17.36
N SER A 393 18.63 7.78 18.56
CA SER A 393 17.70 6.68 18.83
C SER A 393 16.28 7.01 18.30
N PRO A 394 15.43 6.00 18.00
CA PRO A 394 14.06 6.24 17.54
C PRO A 394 13.22 7.12 18.46
N GLU A 395 13.42 7.02 19.78
CA GLU A 395 12.68 7.78 20.80
C GLU A 395 12.99 9.28 20.76
N GLN A 396 14.13 9.66 20.17
CA GLN A 396 14.53 11.05 19.94
C GLN A 396 13.93 11.61 18.64
N VAL A 397 13.18 10.81 17.88
CA VAL A 397 12.55 11.19 16.63
C VAL A 397 11.04 11.28 16.79
N THR A 398 10.50 12.47 16.53
CA THR A 398 9.05 12.69 16.42
C THR A 398 8.67 12.74 14.95
N VAL A 399 7.77 11.86 14.52
CA VAL A 399 7.18 11.91 13.18
C VAL A 399 5.77 12.48 13.29
N HIS A 400 5.55 13.61 12.63
CA HIS A 400 4.24 14.22 12.41
C HIS A 400 3.77 13.73 11.04
N ASN A 401 2.94 12.68 11.05
CA ASN A 401 2.38 12.18 9.80
C ASN A 401 1.29 13.15 9.33
N HIS A 402 1.03 13.12 8.03
CA HIS A 402 0.01 13.93 7.41
C HIS A 402 -0.69 13.11 6.32
N LEU A 403 -1.81 13.62 5.82
CA LEU A 403 -2.43 13.05 4.63
C LEU A 403 -1.49 13.12 3.43
N ILE A 404 -1.74 12.23 2.47
CA ILE A 404 -0.90 12.03 1.30
C ILE A 404 -1.66 12.40 0.03
N GLY A 405 -1.07 13.21 -0.85
CA GLY A 405 -1.61 13.55 -2.17
C GLY A 405 -1.34 12.49 -3.24
N GLY A 406 -1.64 11.23 -2.91
CA GLY A 406 -1.35 10.04 -3.72
C GLY A 406 -0.12 9.27 -3.23
N GLY A 407 -0.29 7.97 -2.96
CA GLY A 407 0.79 7.07 -2.53
C GLY A 407 1.19 6.10 -3.62
N PHE A 408 0.23 5.27 -4.05
CA PHE A 408 0.38 4.25 -5.11
C PHE A 408 1.57 3.29 -4.94
N GLY A 409 2.18 3.23 -3.75
CA GLY A 409 3.41 2.49 -3.47
C GLY A 409 4.63 3.39 -3.19
N ARG A 410 4.68 4.61 -3.74
CA ARG A 410 5.80 5.57 -3.58
C ARG A 410 6.10 5.92 -2.13
N ARG A 411 5.05 6.04 -1.31
CA ARG A 411 5.10 6.49 0.10
C ARG A 411 5.26 5.33 1.09
N LEU A 412 5.48 4.11 0.60
CA LEU A 412 6.02 2.99 1.39
C LEU A 412 7.55 3.08 1.50
N GLU A 413 8.19 3.90 0.67
CA GLU A 413 9.63 4.11 0.67
C GLU A 413 10.03 5.24 1.63
N VAL A 414 11.20 5.08 2.27
CA VAL A 414 11.77 6.06 3.21
C VAL A 414 12.94 6.84 2.61
N ASP A 415 13.19 6.68 1.31
CA ASP A 415 14.33 7.28 0.61
C ASP A 415 14.29 8.82 0.65
N GLY A 416 13.10 9.42 0.53
CA GLY A 416 12.89 10.86 0.64
C GLY A 416 13.20 11.40 2.04
N VAL A 417 12.81 10.65 3.08
CA VAL A 417 13.11 10.99 4.48
C VAL A 417 14.61 10.93 4.72
N ARG A 418 15.29 9.87 4.22
CA ARG A 418 16.73 9.73 4.39
C ARG A 418 17.50 10.88 3.76
N LYS A 419 17.16 11.23 2.51
CA LYS A 419 17.78 12.37 1.82
C LYS A 419 17.51 13.68 2.56
N ALA A 420 16.29 13.88 3.05
CA ALA A 420 15.96 15.10 3.78
C ALA A 420 16.74 15.26 5.09
N VAL A 421 16.92 14.18 5.87
CA VAL A 421 17.74 14.22 7.08
C VAL A 421 19.22 14.44 6.74
N ARG A 422 19.74 13.84 5.67
CA ARG A 422 21.11 14.10 5.17
C ARG A 422 21.31 15.58 4.82
N ILE A 423 20.33 16.24 4.22
CA ILE A 423 20.36 17.69 3.94
C ILE A 423 20.28 18.49 5.24
N ALA A 424 19.36 18.14 6.15
CA ALA A 424 19.13 18.85 7.41
C ALA A 424 20.37 18.88 8.32
N LYS A 425 21.27 17.90 8.23
CA LYS A 425 22.58 17.93 8.93
C LYS A 425 23.45 19.14 8.60
N HIS A 426 23.20 19.81 7.49
CA HIS A 426 23.97 20.95 7.01
C HIS A 426 23.24 22.28 7.16
N VAL A 427 22.02 22.29 7.70
CA VAL A 427 21.15 23.47 7.77
C VAL A 427 20.83 23.82 9.21
N ASP A 428 21.04 25.08 9.58
CA ASP A 428 20.60 25.59 10.88
C ASP A 428 19.08 25.80 10.90
N GLY A 429 18.37 25.01 11.71
CA GLY A 429 16.91 25.09 11.88
C GLY A 429 16.12 24.16 10.94
N PRO A 430 14.79 24.29 10.89
CA PRO A 430 13.95 23.44 10.06
C PRO A 430 14.19 23.67 8.56
N VAL A 431 14.27 22.58 7.79
CA VAL A 431 14.36 22.59 6.33
C VAL A 431 13.30 21.71 5.70
N LYS A 432 12.58 22.26 4.72
CA LYS A 432 11.59 21.58 3.90
C LYS A 432 12.20 21.22 2.57
N VAL A 433 12.45 19.94 2.38
CA VAL A 433 13.01 19.39 1.15
C VAL A 433 11.85 19.02 0.22
N VAL A 434 11.81 19.63 -0.95
CA VAL A 434 10.80 19.40 -1.99
C VAL A 434 11.49 18.93 -3.26
N TRP A 435 10.97 17.85 -3.84
CA TRP A 435 11.44 17.32 -5.11
C TRP A 435 10.67 18.00 -6.24
N SER A 436 11.35 18.30 -7.35
CA SER A 436 10.62 18.58 -8.58
C SER A 436 9.91 17.31 -9.06
N ARG A 437 8.93 17.46 -9.96
CA ARG A 437 8.28 16.28 -10.54
C ARG A 437 9.28 15.47 -11.35
N GLU A 438 10.14 16.17 -12.09
CA GLU A 438 11.18 15.60 -12.92
C GLU A 438 12.13 14.73 -12.09
N GLU A 439 12.54 15.22 -10.92
CA GLU A 439 13.39 14.48 -10.01
C GLU A 439 12.66 13.27 -9.40
N ASP A 440 11.40 13.43 -8.99
CA ASP A 440 10.60 12.34 -8.42
C ASP A 440 10.34 11.23 -9.43
N VAL A 441 9.97 11.55 -10.68
CA VAL A 441 9.81 10.54 -11.74
C VAL A 441 11.15 9.90 -12.06
N ALA A 442 12.19 10.70 -12.34
CA ALA A 442 13.46 10.15 -12.80
C ALA A 442 14.15 9.30 -11.74
N ARG A 443 14.00 9.61 -10.44
CA ARG A 443 14.72 8.96 -9.33
C ARG A 443 13.82 8.18 -8.38
N ALA A 444 12.55 7.96 -8.74
CA ALA A 444 11.69 7.05 -8.00
C ALA A 444 12.29 5.64 -7.99
N PRO A 445 12.13 4.90 -6.89
CA PRO A 445 12.07 3.46 -6.95
C PRO A 445 10.92 3.03 -7.87
N TYR A 446 11.16 2.10 -8.79
CA TYR A 446 10.19 1.71 -9.81
C TYR A 446 9.51 0.39 -9.49
N ARG A 447 8.28 0.21 -9.99
CA ARG A 447 7.83 -1.14 -10.30
C ARG A 447 8.83 -1.73 -11.29
N SER A 448 9.39 -2.89 -11.00
CA SER A 448 10.40 -3.50 -11.87
C SER A 448 9.83 -3.92 -13.22
N VAL A 449 10.73 -4.20 -14.17
CA VAL A 449 10.41 -5.12 -15.25
C VAL A 449 10.06 -6.48 -14.65
N TYR A 450 9.03 -7.11 -15.19
CA TYR A 450 8.59 -8.46 -14.83
C TYR A 450 8.32 -9.27 -16.09
N GLY A 451 8.58 -10.58 -16.03
CA GLY A 451 8.29 -11.53 -17.09
C GLY A 451 7.52 -12.75 -16.59
N ALA A 452 6.71 -13.34 -17.46
CA ALA A 452 5.93 -14.54 -17.19
C ALA A 452 5.95 -15.48 -18.41
N TRP A 453 6.30 -16.74 -18.19
CA TRP A 453 6.31 -17.79 -19.20
C TRP A 453 5.26 -18.83 -18.83
N LEU A 454 4.29 -19.03 -19.72
CA LEU A 454 3.17 -19.90 -19.46
C LEU A 454 3.09 -21.04 -20.46
N LYS A 455 2.63 -22.18 -19.99
CA LYS A 455 2.32 -23.35 -20.80
C LYS A 455 0.98 -23.94 -20.36
N ALA A 456 0.19 -24.39 -21.31
CA ALA A 456 -1.04 -25.13 -21.04
C ALA A 456 -1.09 -26.34 -21.96
N ARG A 457 -1.32 -27.53 -21.38
CA ARG A 457 -1.62 -28.73 -22.16
C ARG A 457 -3.13 -28.86 -22.31
N ILE A 458 -3.57 -28.99 -23.56
CA ILE A 458 -4.97 -29.19 -23.92
C ILE A 458 -5.15 -30.59 -24.50
N ALA A 459 -6.11 -31.33 -23.94
CA ALA A 459 -6.57 -32.59 -24.50
C ALA A 459 -8.10 -32.59 -24.56
N ASN A 460 -8.66 -33.00 -25.69
CA ASN A 460 -10.12 -33.04 -25.92
C ASN A 460 -10.81 -31.69 -25.59
N GLY A 461 -10.17 -30.57 -25.92
CA GLY A 461 -10.68 -29.23 -25.65
C GLY A 461 -10.68 -28.82 -24.18
N LYS A 462 -10.02 -29.56 -23.28
CA LYS A 462 -9.94 -29.26 -21.84
C LYS A 462 -8.50 -29.07 -21.40
N VAL A 463 -8.30 -28.22 -20.40
CA VAL A 463 -7.00 -28.03 -19.75
C VAL A 463 -6.67 -29.28 -18.92
N GLU A 464 -5.52 -29.90 -19.18
CA GLU A 464 -5.00 -31.00 -18.37
C GLU A 464 -3.93 -30.54 -17.38
N ALA A 465 -3.12 -29.57 -17.79
CA ALA A 465 -2.04 -29.02 -16.98
C ALA A 465 -1.73 -27.57 -17.38
N TRP A 466 -1.30 -26.78 -16.40
CA TRP A 466 -0.93 -25.38 -16.54
C TRP A 466 0.40 -25.12 -15.83
N SER A 467 1.29 -24.34 -16.43
CA SER A 467 2.42 -23.74 -15.72
C SER A 467 2.47 -22.24 -15.88
N HIS A 468 2.95 -21.58 -14.82
CA HIS A 468 3.23 -20.17 -14.78
C HIS A 468 4.59 -19.96 -14.10
N ARG A 469 5.62 -19.65 -14.90
CA ARG A 469 6.92 -19.22 -14.40
C ARG A 469 6.95 -17.71 -14.31
N VAL A 470 7.20 -17.18 -13.11
CA VAL A 470 7.36 -15.74 -12.88
C VAL A 470 8.84 -15.41 -12.77
N VAL A 471 9.28 -14.32 -13.41
CA VAL A 471 10.66 -13.81 -13.28
C VAL A 471 10.60 -12.34 -12.89
N GLY A 472 11.25 -12.00 -11.78
CA GLY A 472 11.27 -10.64 -11.27
C GLY A 472 11.93 -10.54 -9.89
N PRO A 473 12.08 -9.32 -9.36
CA PRO A 473 12.76 -9.08 -8.09
C PRO A 473 11.95 -9.56 -6.89
N SER A 474 12.59 -9.62 -5.73
CA SER A 474 11.88 -9.71 -4.46
C SER A 474 11.79 -8.34 -3.79
N VAL A 475 10.62 -7.71 -3.90
CA VAL A 475 10.36 -6.44 -3.22
C VAL A 475 10.20 -6.67 -1.71
N VAL A 476 9.61 -7.80 -1.28
CA VAL A 476 9.45 -8.13 0.15
C VAL A 476 10.80 -8.34 0.81
N ALA A 477 11.74 -9.06 0.18
CA ALA A 477 13.08 -9.28 0.75
C ALA A 477 13.85 -7.96 0.98
N ARG A 478 13.60 -6.94 0.16
CA ARG A 478 14.18 -5.60 0.33
C ARG A 478 13.44 -4.77 1.38
N TRP A 479 12.10 -4.75 1.30
CA TRP A 479 11.27 -3.81 2.06
C TRP A 479 10.92 -4.30 3.47
N LEU A 480 10.62 -5.59 3.62
CA LEU A 480 10.36 -6.24 4.91
C LEU A 480 11.15 -7.56 5.00
N PRO A 481 12.49 -7.51 5.12
CA PRO A 481 13.34 -8.71 5.10
C PRO A 481 12.90 -9.83 6.05
N PRO A 482 12.42 -9.56 7.29
CA PRO A 482 11.94 -10.62 8.18
C PRO A 482 10.71 -11.41 7.69
N ALA A 483 9.97 -10.90 6.69
CA ALA A 483 8.83 -11.57 6.09
C ALA A 483 9.20 -12.45 4.88
N TYR A 484 10.45 -12.41 4.43
CA TYR A 484 10.94 -13.25 3.33
C TYR A 484 11.63 -14.50 3.87
N ASP A 485 11.22 -15.68 3.40
CA ASP A 485 11.71 -16.97 3.89
C ASP A 485 13.03 -17.44 3.26
N GLY A 486 13.59 -16.63 2.35
CA GLY A 486 14.81 -16.95 1.60
C GLY A 486 14.55 -17.63 0.26
N LYS A 487 13.33 -18.11 -0.02
CA LYS A 487 13.00 -18.98 -1.15
C LYS A 487 11.93 -18.42 -2.07
N ILE A 488 10.78 -18.01 -1.53
CA ILE A 488 9.64 -17.51 -2.31
C ILE A 488 9.21 -16.16 -1.74
N ASP A 489 9.14 -15.16 -2.62
CA ASP A 489 8.41 -13.94 -2.34
C ASP A 489 6.92 -14.19 -2.64
N SER A 490 6.08 -14.26 -1.61
CA SER A 490 4.66 -14.56 -1.78
C SER A 490 3.92 -13.49 -2.58
N ASP A 491 4.39 -12.23 -2.54
CA ASP A 491 3.84 -11.18 -3.40
C ASP A 491 4.16 -11.47 -4.87
N ALA A 492 5.41 -11.86 -5.17
CA ALA A 492 5.85 -12.09 -6.55
C ALA A 492 5.05 -13.18 -7.28
N VAL A 493 4.49 -14.16 -6.57
CA VAL A 493 3.68 -15.26 -7.13
C VAL A 493 2.17 -15.11 -6.90
N ASP A 494 1.71 -14.07 -6.20
CA ASP A 494 0.30 -13.82 -5.96
C ASP A 494 -0.46 -13.57 -7.27
N GLY A 495 -1.66 -14.12 -7.42
CA GLY A 495 -2.43 -14.16 -8.67
C GLY A 495 -1.95 -15.18 -9.71
N ALA A 496 -0.76 -15.78 -9.55
CA ALA A 496 -0.32 -16.96 -10.30
C ALA A 496 -0.62 -18.25 -9.51
N ALA A 497 -0.24 -18.28 -8.22
CA ALA A 497 -0.47 -19.40 -7.32
C ALA A 497 -1.93 -19.50 -6.83
N GLU A 498 -2.62 -18.36 -6.71
CA GLU A 498 -4.03 -18.27 -6.33
C GLU A 498 -4.84 -17.72 -7.51
N THR A 499 -5.45 -18.60 -8.29
CA THR A 499 -6.29 -18.22 -9.44
C THR A 499 -7.77 -18.46 -9.12
N PRO A 500 -8.71 -17.79 -9.83
CA PRO A 500 -10.13 -18.08 -9.70
C PRO A 500 -10.57 -19.40 -10.41
N TYR A 501 -9.61 -20.19 -10.90
CA TYR A 501 -9.85 -21.39 -11.72
C TYR A 501 -9.42 -22.67 -11.01
N ASP A 502 -10.23 -23.72 -11.16
CA ASP A 502 -9.96 -25.08 -10.71
C ASP A 502 -9.09 -25.82 -11.74
N MET A 503 -7.85 -25.35 -11.93
CA MET A 503 -6.89 -25.99 -12.83
C MET A 503 -6.61 -27.45 -12.39
N PRO A 504 -6.78 -28.46 -13.26
CA PRO A 504 -6.61 -29.87 -12.85
C PRO A 504 -5.21 -30.23 -12.38
N ALA A 505 -4.20 -29.57 -12.94
CA ALA A 505 -2.82 -29.60 -12.47
C ALA A 505 -2.18 -28.23 -12.74
N LEU A 506 -1.56 -27.64 -11.73
CA LEU A 506 -0.96 -26.31 -11.76
C LEU A 506 0.48 -26.37 -11.22
N LEU A 507 1.42 -25.83 -11.99
CA LEU A 507 2.79 -25.54 -11.56
C LEU A 507 3.01 -24.02 -11.55
N VAL A 508 3.44 -23.48 -10.42
CA VAL A 508 3.90 -22.09 -10.30
C VAL A 508 5.29 -22.11 -9.72
N ASP A 509 6.22 -21.52 -10.46
CA ASP A 509 7.60 -21.35 -10.04
C ASP A 509 8.07 -19.92 -10.25
N TRP A 510 9.11 -19.54 -9.53
CA TRP A 510 9.64 -18.18 -9.53
C TRP A 510 11.16 -18.18 -9.62
N VAL A 511 11.68 -17.34 -10.52
CA VAL A 511 13.10 -17.00 -10.57
C VAL A 511 13.27 -15.57 -10.05
N ARG A 512 13.97 -15.46 -8.92
CA ARG A 512 14.36 -14.16 -8.38
C ARG A 512 15.38 -13.50 -9.30
N HIS A 513 15.03 -12.33 -9.82
CA HIS A 513 15.92 -11.52 -10.66
C HIS A 513 15.82 -10.04 -10.29
N GLU A 514 16.87 -9.51 -9.68
CA GLU A 514 16.97 -8.08 -9.37
C GLU A 514 17.47 -7.30 -10.60
N PRO A 515 16.74 -6.28 -11.08
CA PRO A 515 17.19 -5.49 -12.22
C PRO A 515 18.45 -4.69 -11.86
N ARG A 516 19.42 -4.63 -12.79
CA ARG A 516 20.62 -3.80 -12.62
C ARG A 516 20.26 -2.32 -12.66
N GLY A 517 20.96 -1.50 -11.87
CA GLY A 517 20.86 -0.03 -11.95
C GLY A 517 19.48 0.55 -11.62
N VAL A 518 18.59 -0.20 -10.98
CA VAL A 518 17.21 0.21 -10.66
C VAL A 518 16.89 -0.12 -9.21
N TYR A 519 16.35 0.85 -8.47
CA TYR A 519 15.73 0.56 -7.18
C TYR A 519 14.29 0.10 -7.40
N THR A 520 13.91 -1.03 -6.82
CA THR A 520 12.59 -1.63 -6.99
C THR A 520 11.66 -1.25 -5.84
N ALA A 521 10.38 -1.06 -6.12
CA ALA A 521 9.35 -0.77 -5.12
C ALA A 521 8.00 -1.39 -5.50
N PHE A 522 7.14 -1.50 -4.48
CA PHE A 522 5.73 -1.81 -4.71
C PHE A 522 5.10 -0.69 -5.53
N TRP A 523 4.20 -1.05 -6.43
CA TRP A 523 3.37 -0.13 -7.21
C TRP A 523 1.93 -0.64 -7.17
N ARG A 524 0.95 0.25 -7.14
CA ARG A 524 -0.48 -0.09 -6.96
C ARG A 524 -0.91 -1.26 -7.86
N GLY A 525 -1.13 -2.43 -7.29
CA GLY A 525 -1.34 -3.68 -8.02
C GLY A 525 -0.43 -4.81 -7.53
N VAL A 526 0.76 -4.45 -7.05
CA VAL A 526 1.84 -5.31 -6.52
C VAL A 526 2.08 -6.54 -7.42
N GLY A 527 2.51 -7.69 -6.89
CA GLY A 527 2.78 -8.87 -7.72
C GLY A 527 1.62 -9.31 -8.63
N PRO A 528 0.35 -9.28 -8.20
CA PRO A 528 -0.79 -9.63 -9.06
C PRO A 528 -0.89 -8.79 -10.34
N ASN A 529 -0.32 -7.59 -10.40
CA ASN A 529 -0.31 -6.78 -11.62
C ASN A 529 0.32 -7.55 -12.80
N MET A 530 1.45 -8.26 -12.58
CA MET A 530 2.06 -9.10 -13.60
C MET A 530 1.25 -10.38 -13.83
N ASN A 531 0.93 -11.06 -12.73
CA ASN A 531 0.47 -12.44 -12.79
C ASN A 531 -0.96 -12.55 -13.34
N VAL A 532 -1.85 -11.62 -13.01
CA VAL A 532 -3.21 -11.61 -13.56
C VAL A 532 -3.19 -11.21 -15.04
N PHE A 533 -2.37 -10.23 -15.44
CA PHE A 533 -2.21 -9.88 -16.85
C PHE A 533 -1.80 -11.10 -17.69
N ALA A 534 -0.78 -11.84 -17.24
CA ALA A 534 -0.26 -12.99 -17.94
C ALA A 534 -1.26 -14.16 -17.94
N THR A 535 -1.83 -14.49 -16.78
CA THR A 535 -2.84 -15.54 -16.64
C THR A 535 -4.05 -15.26 -17.53
N GLU A 536 -4.65 -14.08 -17.44
CA GLU A 536 -5.88 -13.76 -18.17
C GLU A 536 -5.66 -13.58 -19.66
N SER A 537 -4.50 -13.08 -20.09
CA SER A 537 -4.13 -13.09 -21.50
C SER A 537 -3.99 -14.52 -22.02
N PHE A 538 -3.32 -15.39 -21.26
CA PHE A 538 -3.09 -16.76 -21.69
C PHE A 538 -4.36 -17.61 -21.70
N VAL A 539 -5.26 -17.43 -20.73
CA VAL A 539 -6.59 -18.07 -20.73
C VAL A 539 -7.36 -17.72 -22.00
N ASP A 540 -7.33 -16.46 -22.44
CA ASP A 540 -8.00 -16.00 -23.65
C ASP A 540 -7.39 -16.60 -24.94
N ARG A 541 -6.06 -16.75 -24.96
CA ARG A 541 -5.33 -17.41 -26.04
C ARG A 541 -5.71 -18.88 -26.15
N VAL A 542 -5.61 -19.61 -25.04
CA VAL A 542 -5.95 -21.03 -24.96
C VAL A 542 -7.40 -21.27 -25.37
N ALA A 543 -8.33 -20.43 -24.91
CA ALA A 543 -9.74 -20.53 -25.31
C ALA A 543 -9.92 -20.46 -26.83
N ARG A 544 -9.30 -19.46 -27.49
CA ARG A 544 -9.43 -19.28 -28.94
C ARG A 544 -8.71 -20.35 -29.74
N GLU A 545 -7.52 -20.75 -29.35
CA GLU A 545 -6.80 -21.85 -30.01
C GLU A 545 -7.55 -23.18 -29.86
N ALA A 546 -8.29 -23.37 -28.76
CA ALA A 546 -9.20 -24.49 -28.57
C ALA A 546 -10.57 -24.33 -29.27
N GLY A 547 -10.79 -23.24 -30.02
CA GLY A 547 -12.04 -22.96 -30.74
C GLY A 547 -13.24 -22.67 -29.83
N GLN A 548 -13.01 -22.18 -28.62
CA GLN A 548 -14.05 -21.92 -27.62
C GLN A 548 -14.25 -20.41 -27.37
N ASP A 549 -15.49 -20.04 -27.05
CA ASP A 549 -15.82 -18.71 -26.56
C ASP A 549 -15.08 -18.43 -25.23
N PRO A 550 -14.36 -17.30 -25.08
CA PRO A 550 -13.55 -17.05 -23.89
C PRO A 550 -14.33 -16.97 -22.57
N LEU A 551 -15.60 -16.58 -22.60
CA LEU A 551 -16.47 -16.61 -21.42
C LEU A 551 -16.84 -18.05 -21.06
N ALA A 552 -17.30 -18.84 -22.04
CA ALA A 552 -17.63 -20.25 -21.85
C ALA A 552 -16.43 -21.07 -21.37
N PHE A 553 -15.23 -20.79 -21.88
CA PHE A 553 -14.00 -21.44 -21.46
C PHE A 553 -13.69 -21.17 -19.98
N ARG A 554 -13.66 -19.89 -19.55
CA ARG A 554 -13.48 -19.51 -18.13
C ARG A 554 -14.52 -20.17 -17.23
N ARG A 555 -15.78 -20.16 -17.67
CA ARG A 555 -16.89 -20.82 -16.98
C ARG A 555 -16.66 -22.32 -16.77
N SER A 556 -16.04 -23.00 -17.73
CA SER A 556 -15.73 -24.43 -17.64
C SER A 556 -14.61 -24.74 -16.64
N LEU A 557 -13.76 -23.76 -16.34
CA LEU A 557 -12.67 -23.87 -15.37
C LEU A 557 -13.09 -23.51 -13.94
N ILE A 558 -14.35 -23.10 -13.71
CA ILE A 558 -14.85 -22.73 -12.38
C ILE A 558 -15.81 -23.82 -11.89
N GLY A 559 -15.35 -24.64 -10.95
CA GLY A 559 -16.16 -25.62 -10.23
C GLY A 559 -16.48 -25.18 -8.80
N LYS A 560 -15.45 -24.94 -7.98
CA LYS A 560 -15.59 -24.70 -6.53
C LYS A 560 -15.87 -23.25 -6.19
N HIS A 561 -15.45 -22.31 -7.03
CA HIS A 561 -15.49 -20.88 -6.73
C HIS A 561 -16.81 -20.21 -7.17
N GLN A 562 -17.89 -20.46 -6.43
CA GLN A 562 -19.21 -19.88 -6.74
C GLN A 562 -19.22 -18.34 -6.79
N ARG A 563 -18.43 -17.68 -5.92
CA ARG A 563 -18.25 -16.22 -5.94
C ARG A 563 -17.54 -15.73 -7.22
N ALA A 564 -16.54 -16.47 -7.71
CA ALA A 564 -15.90 -16.19 -8.99
C ALA A 564 -16.90 -16.31 -10.15
N ARG A 565 -17.74 -17.35 -10.11
CA ARG A 565 -18.81 -17.55 -11.10
C ARG A 565 -19.82 -16.40 -11.10
N ALA A 566 -20.21 -15.93 -9.91
CA ALA A 566 -21.16 -14.83 -9.75
C ALA A 566 -20.64 -13.52 -10.36
N VAL A 567 -19.38 -13.14 -10.09
CA VAL A 567 -18.80 -11.93 -10.70
C VAL A 567 -18.60 -12.09 -12.21
N LEU A 568 -18.19 -13.27 -12.69
CA LEU A 568 -18.02 -13.54 -14.12
C LEU A 568 -19.34 -13.38 -14.88
N ASP A 569 -20.40 -14.01 -14.39
CA ASP A 569 -21.71 -13.98 -15.04
C ASP A 569 -22.34 -12.58 -14.99
N LEU A 570 -22.21 -11.87 -13.86
CA LEU A 570 -22.75 -10.51 -13.75
C LEU A 570 -22.01 -9.52 -14.67
N ALA A 571 -20.67 -9.57 -14.72
CA ALA A 571 -19.90 -8.70 -15.60
C ALA A 571 -20.24 -8.96 -17.08
N ALA A 572 -20.30 -10.24 -17.49
CA ALA A 572 -20.66 -10.62 -18.85
C ALA A 572 -22.08 -10.17 -19.24
N GLN A 573 -23.04 -10.34 -18.33
CA GLN A 573 -24.42 -9.90 -18.53
C GLN A 573 -24.49 -8.38 -18.71
N LYS A 574 -23.84 -7.61 -17.83
CA LYS A 574 -23.87 -6.14 -17.85
C LYS A 574 -23.12 -5.55 -19.04
N ALA A 575 -22.08 -6.22 -19.50
CA ALA A 575 -21.34 -5.86 -20.71
C ALA A 575 -22.10 -6.23 -22.00
N GLY A 576 -23.17 -7.02 -21.92
CA GLY A 576 -23.88 -7.51 -23.11
C GLY A 576 -23.03 -8.48 -23.93
N TRP A 577 -22.27 -9.38 -23.28
CA TRP A 577 -21.48 -10.39 -23.96
C TRP A 577 -22.33 -11.20 -24.96
N GLY A 578 -21.80 -11.44 -26.15
CA GLY A 578 -22.51 -12.12 -27.24
C GLY A 578 -23.35 -11.19 -28.13
N THR A 579 -23.52 -9.91 -27.79
CA THR A 579 -24.12 -8.94 -28.72
C THR A 579 -23.12 -8.55 -29.82
N PRO A 580 -23.58 -8.35 -31.08
CA PRO A 580 -22.71 -7.95 -32.19
C PRO A 580 -21.97 -6.64 -31.91
N LEU A 581 -20.73 -6.54 -32.40
CA LEU A 581 -19.92 -5.33 -32.38
C LEU A 581 -19.60 -4.86 -33.81
N PRO A 582 -19.33 -3.56 -34.01
CA PRO A 582 -18.85 -3.07 -35.31
C PRO A 582 -17.49 -3.67 -35.68
N ALA A 583 -17.13 -3.64 -36.96
CA ALA A 583 -15.84 -4.09 -37.43
C ALA A 583 -14.68 -3.34 -36.75
N GLY A 584 -13.60 -4.05 -36.41
CA GLY A 584 -12.46 -3.49 -35.69
C GLY A 584 -12.70 -3.25 -34.19
N ALA A 585 -13.84 -3.68 -33.65
CA ALA A 585 -14.13 -3.64 -32.22
C ALA A 585 -14.07 -5.04 -31.59
N GLY A 586 -13.76 -5.09 -30.30
CA GLY A 586 -13.62 -6.34 -29.55
C GLY A 586 -14.02 -6.21 -28.09
N ARG A 587 -14.46 -7.32 -27.50
CA ARG A 587 -14.64 -7.47 -26.04
C ARG A 587 -13.60 -8.41 -25.46
N GLY A 588 -13.00 -8.04 -24.34
CA GLY A 588 -12.03 -8.85 -23.59
C GLY A 588 -12.43 -9.01 -22.15
N ILE A 589 -12.21 -10.20 -21.58
CA ILE A 589 -12.58 -10.54 -20.19
C ILE A 589 -11.33 -10.72 -19.36
N ASN A 590 -11.37 -10.24 -18.11
CA ASN A 590 -10.40 -10.54 -17.07
C ASN A 590 -11.15 -10.98 -15.81
N LEU A 591 -10.95 -12.21 -15.35
CA LEU A 591 -11.41 -12.69 -14.05
C LEU A 591 -10.21 -12.88 -13.10
N GLN A 592 -10.33 -12.41 -11.86
CA GLN A 592 -9.26 -12.52 -10.86
C GLN A 592 -9.79 -12.84 -9.47
N TYR A 593 -8.93 -13.45 -8.66
CA TYR A 593 -9.08 -13.53 -7.21
C TYR A 593 -7.79 -13.02 -6.58
N VAL A 594 -7.85 -11.81 -6.02
CA VAL A 594 -6.67 -11.14 -5.44
C VAL A 594 -7.08 -10.40 -4.18
N PHE A 595 -6.23 -10.44 -3.16
CA PHE A 595 -6.48 -9.77 -1.87
C PHE A 595 -7.82 -10.17 -1.19
N GLY A 596 -8.30 -11.39 -1.40
CA GLY A 596 -9.59 -11.86 -0.87
C GLY A 596 -10.83 -11.34 -1.62
N THR A 597 -10.64 -10.74 -2.79
CA THR A 597 -11.69 -10.14 -3.62
C THR A 597 -11.76 -10.85 -4.96
N TYR A 598 -12.96 -11.29 -5.35
CA TYR A 598 -13.26 -11.71 -6.72
C TYR A 598 -13.66 -10.49 -7.54
N LEU A 599 -13.07 -10.33 -8.72
CA LEU A 599 -13.39 -9.23 -9.61
C LEU A 599 -13.34 -9.71 -11.07
N CYS A 600 -14.35 -9.34 -11.85
CA CYS A 600 -14.39 -9.61 -13.28
C CYS A 600 -14.60 -8.30 -14.04
N THR A 601 -13.78 -8.02 -15.04
CA THR A 601 -13.91 -6.85 -15.91
C THR A 601 -14.06 -7.29 -17.36
N VAL A 602 -14.98 -6.67 -18.07
CA VAL A 602 -15.11 -6.75 -19.52
C VAL A 602 -14.72 -5.39 -20.10
N ALA A 603 -13.70 -5.37 -20.96
CA ALA A 603 -13.31 -4.18 -21.72
C ALA A 603 -13.90 -4.24 -23.12
N GLU A 604 -14.42 -3.12 -23.62
CA GLU A 604 -14.81 -2.93 -25.02
C GLU A 604 -13.88 -1.92 -25.67
N VAL A 605 -13.28 -2.28 -26.80
CA VAL A 605 -12.33 -1.44 -27.53
C VAL A 605 -12.71 -1.31 -28.99
N VAL A 606 -12.21 -0.24 -29.62
CA VAL A 606 -12.14 -0.09 -31.07
C VAL A 606 -10.67 0.11 -31.44
N VAL A 607 -10.19 -0.63 -32.44
CA VAL A 607 -8.84 -0.48 -33.00
C VAL A 607 -8.96 0.09 -34.41
N ALA A 608 -8.36 1.26 -34.61
CA ALA A 608 -8.31 1.93 -35.91
C ALA A 608 -7.30 1.25 -36.86
N GLU A 609 -7.34 1.61 -38.15
CA GLU A 609 -6.45 1.00 -39.16
C GLU A 609 -4.96 1.29 -38.93
N ASP A 610 -4.65 2.43 -38.31
CA ASP A 610 -3.30 2.83 -37.91
C ASP A 610 -2.83 2.16 -36.61
N GLY A 611 -3.66 1.30 -36.02
CA GLY A 611 -3.39 0.61 -34.76
C GLY A 611 -3.76 1.39 -33.50
N THR A 612 -4.31 2.59 -33.62
CA THR A 612 -4.77 3.38 -32.46
C THR A 612 -5.89 2.65 -31.74
N VAL A 613 -5.74 2.45 -30.43
CA VAL A 613 -6.72 1.78 -29.57
C VAL A 613 -7.53 2.81 -28.80
N ALA A 614 -8.86 2.76 -28.94
CA ALA A 614 -9.79 3.54 -28.14
C ALA A 614 -10.59 2.61 -27.22
N VAL A 615 -10.43 2.75 -25.91
CA VAL A 615 -11.25 2.03 -24.93
C VAL A 615 -12.58 2.75 -24.79
N LYS A 616 -13.69 2.05 -25.02
CA LYS A 616 -15.04 2.64 -24.99
C LYS A 616 -15.72 2.42 -23.66
N ARG A 617 -15.56 1.22 -23.09
CA ARG A 617 -16.28 0.81 -21.89
C ARG A 617 -15.49 -0.21 -21.07
N LEU A 618 -15.55 -0.06 -19.75
CA LEU A 618 -15.08 -1.03 -18.77
C LEU A 618 -16.26 -1.38 -17.86
N THR A 619 -16.74 -2.61 -17.93
CA THR A 619 -17.85 -3.11 -17.09
C THR A 619 -17.33 -4.13 -16.11
N THR A 620 -17.54 -3.88 -14.83
CA THR A 620 -16.93 -4.69 -13.76
C THR A 620 -17.94 -5.14 -12.74
N ALA A 621 -17.84 -6.42 -12.37
CA ALA A 621 -18.50 -6.97 -11.19
C ALA A 621 -17.46 -7.30 -10.12
N VAL A 622 -17.78 -7.03 -8.87
CA VAL A 622 -16.89 -7.26 -7.72
C VAL A 622 -17.65 -7.94 -6.58
N ASP A 623 -17.02 -8.93 -5.98
CA ASP A 623 -17.40 -9.51 -4.69
C ASP A 623 -16.20 -9.40 -3.75
N CYS A 624 -16.27 -8.44 -2.83
CA CYS A 624 -15.27 -8.20 -1.82
C CYS A 624 -15.72 -8.67 -0.43
N GLY A 625 -16.61 -9.65 -0.34
CA GLY A 625 -17.25 -10.01 0.93
C GLY A 625 -18.19 -8.89 1.39
N SER A 626 -18.34 -8.74 2.71
CA SER A 626 -19.18 -7.70 3.32
C SER A 626 -18.70 -6.30 2.91
N PRO A 627 -19.46 -5.52 2.14
CA PRO A 627 -19.04 -4.18 1.74
C PRO A 627 -19.13 -3.25 2.96
N VAL A 628 -18.05 -2.52 3.27
CA VAL A 628 -18.08 -1.53 4.37
C VAL A 628 -18.77 -0.25 3.92
N ASN A 629 -18.21 0.41 2.90
CA ASN A 629 -18.79 1.59 2.27
C ASN A 629 -18.89 1.35 0.74
N PRO A 630 -20.08 1.00 0.20
CA PRO A 630 -20.28 0.72 -1.22
C PRO A 630 -19.79 1.83 -2.16
N ASP A 631 -20.03 3.10 -1.83
CA ASP A 631 -19.57 4.24 -2.64
C ASP A 631 -18.03 4.35 -2.70
N GLY A 632 -17.37 4.10 -1.56
CA GLY A 632 -15.92 4.00 -1.49
C GLY A 632 -15.35 2.87 -2.33
N ILE A 633 -16.04 1.72 -2.37
CA ILE A 633 -15.65 0.56 -3.19
C ILE A 633 -15.73 0.91 -4.69
N VAL A 634 -16.85 1.48 -5.13
CA VAL A 634 -17.05 1.91 -6.52
C VAL A 634 -15.97 2.92 -6.92
N SER A 635 -15.77 3.96 -6.11
CA SER A 635 -14.77 5.01 -6.36
C SER A 635 -13.35 4.45 -6.43
N GLN A 636 -12.99 3.51 -5.55
CA GLN A 636 -11.66 2.90 -5.55
C GLN A 636 -11.40 2.04 -6.79
N ILE A 637 -12.39 1.27 -7.24
CA ILE A 637 -12.29 0.46 -8.45
C ILE A 637 -12.19 1.37 -9.68
N GLN A 638 -13.03 2.40 -9.79
CA GLN A 638 -12.97 3.38 -10.88
C GLN A 638 -11.59 4.06 -10.95
N GLY A 639 -11.10 4.58 -9.83
CA GLY A 639 -9.77 5.22 -9.78
C GLY A 639 -8.63 4.24 -10.08
N GLY A 640 -8.75 2.98 -9.63
CA GLY A 640 -7.81 1.91 -9.98
C GLY A 640 -7.81 1.62 -11.47
N MET A 641 -8.97 1.59 -12.12
CA MET A 641 -9.09 1.36 -13.55
C MET A 641 -8.45 2.48 -14.37
N VAL A 642 -8.63 3.74 -13.99
CA VAL A 642 -7.97 4.87 -14.67
C VAL A 642 -6.43 4.74 -14.57
N PHE A 643 -5.95 4.38 -13.39
CA PHE A 643 -4.52 4.18 -13.13
C PHE A 643 -3.95 3.00 -13.92
N GLY A 644 -4.65 1.86 -13.91
CA GLY A 644 -4.28 0.67 -14.69
C GLY A 644 -4.36 0.88 -16.20
N LEU A 645 -5.34 1.66 -16.67
CA LEU A 645 -5.49 2.00 -18.08
C LEU A 645 -4.35 2.91 -18.56
N SER A 646 -3.96 3.89 -17.74
CA SER A 646 -2.78 4.73 -18.02
C SER A 646 -1.52 3.88 -18.16
N ALA A 647 -1.32 2.90 -17.27
CA ALA A 647 -0.19 1.98 -17.37
C ALA A 647 -0.27 1.09 -18.62
N ALA A 648 -1.45 0.57 -18.95
CA ALA A 648 -1.62 -0.34 -20.08
C ALA A 648 -1.47 0.37 -21.45
N LEU A 649 -1.94 1.61 -21.58
CA LEU A 649 -1.86 2.36 -22.84
C LEU A 649 -0.53 3.08 -23.03
N TYR A 650 0.07 3.62 -21.96
CA TYR A 650 1.22 4.54 -22.08
C TYR A 650 2.34 4.31 -21.07
N GLY A 651 2.06 3.66 -19.94
CA GLY A 651 3.00 3.64 -18.81
C GLY A 651 4.26 2.84 -19.10
N GLN A 652 5.37 3.54 -19.20
CA GLN A 652 6.70 2.95 -19.27
C GLN A 652 7.75 3.97 -18.81
N ILE A 653 8.68 3.49 -17.99
CA ILE A 653 9.97 4.15 -17.78
C ILE A 653 11.02 3.43 -18.63
N THR A 654 11.76 4.19 -19.44
CA THR A 654 12.86 3.69 -20.24
C THR A 654 14.20 4.22 -19.75
N LEU A 655 15.26 3.45 -20.02
CA LEU A 655 16.64 3.79 -19.69
C LEU A 655 17.47 3.93 -20.96
N ALA A 656 18.31 4.96 -21.01
CA ALA A 656 19.43 5.08 -21.93
C ALA A 656 20.65 5.62 -21.17
N ASN A 657 21.80 4.96 -21.35
CA ASN A 657 23.06 5.32 -20.66
C ASN A 657 22.89 5.44 -19.13
N GLY A 658 22.15 4.49 -18.53
CA GLY A 658 21.84 4.43 -17.11
C GLY A 658 20.83 5.47 -16.62
N ARG A 659 20.34 6.36 -17.49
CA ARG A 659 19.45 7.48 -17.14
C ARG A 659 18.02 7.18 -17.57
N THR A 660 17.08 7.56 -16.71
CA THR A 660 15.66 7.60 -17.06
C THR A 660 15.39 8.61 -18.16
N GLN A 661 14.54 8.28 -19.13
CA GLN A 661 14.21 9.17 -20.24
C GLN A 661 12.98 10.03 -19.97
N GLU A 662 11.97 9.48 -19.27
CA GLU A 662 10.73 10.17 -18.97
C GLU A 662 10.85 10.99 -17.68
N SER A 663 10.17 12.14 -17.63
CA SER A 663 10.38 13.14 -16.59
C SER A 663 9.10 13.64 -15.94
N ASN A 664 8.00 13.80 -16.66
CA ASN A 664 6.77 14.40 -16.16
C ASN A 664 5.55 13.95 -16.99
N PHE A 665 4.33 14.42 -16.74
CA PHE A 665 3.13 13.92 -17.40
C PHE A 665 3.02 14.21 -18.90
N HIS A 666 3.95 14.97 -19.48
CA HIS A 666 3.99 15.23 -20.92
C HIS A 666 4.72 14.11 -21.69
N ASP A 667 5.68 13.43 -21.06
CA ASP A 667 6.46 12.32 -21.63
C ASP A 667 6.19 10.98 -20.89
N TYR A 668 5.94 11.00 -19.58
CA TYR A 668 5.31 9.91 -18.81
C TYR A 668 3.78 10.06 -18.77
N ARG A 669 3.16 9.74 -19.90
CA ARG A 669 1.74 10.05 -20.15
C ARG A 669 0.77 9.25 -19.27
N VAL A 670 -0.34 9.89 -18.92
CA VAL A 670 -1.54 9.26 -18.34
C VAL A 670 -2.76 9.51 -19.23
N VAL A 671 -3.81 8.70 -19.06
CA VAL A 671 -5.10 8.89 -19.75
C VAL A 671 -5.67 10.28 -19.44
N ARG A 672 -6.17 10.97 -20.47
CA ARG A 672 -6.80 12.29 -20.36
C ARG A 672 -8.33 12.19 -20.34
N ILE A 673 -8.99 13.29 -19.97
CA ILE A 673 -10.44 13.32 -19.75
C ILE A 673 -11.24 12.94 -21.00
N ASP A 674 -10.76 13.31 -22.19
CA ASP A 674 -11.33 13.00 -23.50
C ASP A 674 -11.10 11.55 -23.94
N GLU A 675 -10.18 10.85 -23.26
CA GLU A 675 -9.83 9.45 -23.51
C GLU A 675 -10.49 8.48 -22.52
N MET A 676 -11.26 9.03 -21.57
CA MET A 676 -11.88 8.24 -20.52
C MET A 676 -13.01 7.35 -21.08
N PRO A 677 -12.95 6.02 -20.87
CA PRO A 677 -14.07 5.14 -21.19
C PRO A 677 -15.22 5.35 -20.20
N GLN A 678 -16.40 4.85 -20.57
CA GLN A 678 -17.46 4.63 -19.58
C GLN A 678 -17.03 3.52 -18.61
N ILE A 679 -17.09 3.78 -17.30
CA ILE A 679 -16.71 2.80 -16.27
C ILE A 679 -17.92 2.48 -15.41
N GLU A 680 -18.32 1.21 -15.42
CA GLU A 680 -19.43 0.68 -14.62
C GLU A 680 -18.91 -0.33 -13.60
N VAL A 681 -19.34 -0.19 -12.34
CA VAL A 681 -18.97 -1.09 -11.26
C VAL A 681 -20.23 -1.62 -10.58
N HIS A 682 -20.35 -2.94 -10.49
CA HIS A 682 -21.47 -3.64 -9.89
C HIS A 682 -20.98 -4.49 -8.70
N ILE A 683 -21.50 -4.21 -7.51
CA ILE A 683 -21.16 -4.97 -6.31
C ILE A 683 -22.10 -6.17 -6.21
N VAL A 684 -21.54 -7.37 -6.11
CA VAL A 684 -22.26 -8.59 -5.78
C VAL A 684 -22.47 -8.62 -4.25
N PRO A 685 -23.72 -8.73 -3.76
CA PRO A 685 -23.98 -8.85 -2.33
C PRO A 685 -23.30 -10.08 -1.74
N SER A 686 -22.63 -9.92 -0.59
CA SER A 686 -21.92 -10.99 0.10
C SER A 686 -21.86 -10.71 1.60
N ALA A 687 -21.89 -11.79 2.40
CA ALA A 687 -21.76 -11.74 3.86
C ALA A 687 -20.41 -12.31 4.36
N GLU A 688 -19.51 -12.66 3.44
CA GLU A 688 -18.17 -13.13 3.76
C GLU A 688 -17.35 -12.03 4.46
N ALA A 689 -16.24 -12.42 5.09
CA ALA A 689 -15.28 -11.45 5.60
C ALA A 689 -14.82 -10.50 4.47
N PRO A 690 -14.67 -9.19 4.72
CA PRO A 690 -14.28 -8.25 3.69
C PRO A 690 -12.91 -8.57 3.08
N GLY A 691 -12.83 -8.52 1.76
CA GLY A 691 -11.62 -8.51 0.96
C GLY A 691 -11.03 -7.10 0.81
N GLY A 692 -9.93 -7.02 0.07
CA GLY A 692 -9.20 -5.79 -0.21
C GLY A 692 -9.64 -5.12 -1.52
N ILE A 693 -9.66 -3.79 -1.58
CA ILE A 693 -10.14 -3.02 -2.76
C ILE A 693 -9.15 -1.96 -3.28
N GLY A 694 -8.02 -1.75 -2.59
CA GLY A 694 -7.03 -0.76 -3.01
C GLY A 694 -6.40 -1.08 -4.37
N GLU A 695 -6.07 -2.35 -4.62
CA GLU A 695 -5.37 -2.81 -5.82
C GLU A 695 -6.23 -3.43 -6.96
N PRO A 696 -7.33 -4.17 -6.70
CA PRO A 696 -8.01 -4.97 -7.72
C PRO A 696 -8.42 -4.23 -8.99
N GLY A 697 -8.87 -2.97 -8.87
CA GLY A 697 -9.29 -2.15 -10.01
C GLY A 697 -8.14 -1.82 -10.97
N THR A 698 -6.90 -1.74 -10.47
CA THR A 698 -5.71 -1.53 -11.31
C THR A 698 -5.31 -2.82 -12.03
N VAL A 699 -5.28 -3.93 -11.30
CA VAL A 699 -4.77 -5.24 -11.78
C VAL A 699 -5.55 -5.76 -12.98
N THR A 700 -6.87 -5.56 -12.98
CA THR A 700 -7.78 -6.14 -13.97
C THR A 700 -7.67 -5.57 -15.38
N VAL A 701 -7.13 -4.34 -15.52
CA VAL A 701 -7.23 -3.58 -16.78
C VAL A 701 -6.37 -4.18 -17.89
N GLN A 702 -5.12 -4.53 -17.57
CA GLN A 702 -4.16 -5.00 -18.59
C GLN A 702 -4.64 -6.28 -19.28
N GLY A 703 -5.13 -7.27 -18.51
CA GLY A 703 -5.69 -8.50 -19.06
C GLY A 703 -6.94 -8.25 -19.89
N ALA A 704 -7.89 -7.46 -19.37
CA ALA A 704 -9.15 -7.17 -20.07
C ALA A 704 -8.89 -6.42 -21.40
N LEU A 705 -8.00 -5.43 -21.37
CA LEU A 705 -7.61 -4.64 -22.54
C LEU A 705 -6.91 -5.49 -23.59
N ASN A 706 -5.90 -6.28 -23.21
CA ASN A 706 -5.18 -7.14 -24.15
C ASN A 706 -6.11 -8.13 -24.83
N ASN A 707 -7.02 -8.73 -24.06
CA ASN A 707 -8.03 -9.67 -24.57
C ASN A 707 -9.01 -9.01 -25.53
N ALA A 708 -9.37 -7.73 -25.28
CA ALA A 708 -10.27 -6.98 -26.15
C ALA A 708 -9.59 -6.60 -27.46
N ILE A 709 -8.31 -6.19 -27.41
CA ILE A 709 -7.47 -5.96 -28.58
C ILE A 709 -7.35 -7.25 -29.39
N TYR A 710 -7.03 -8.38 -28.73
CA TYR A 710 -6.91 -9.67 -29.38
C TYR A 710 -8.22 -10.11 -30.06
N ALA A 711 -9.37 -9.85 -29.44
CA ALA A 711 -10.68 -10.08 -30.05
C ALA A 711 -10.92 -9.20 -31.29
N ALA A 712 -10.45 -7.96 -31.28
CA ALA A 712 -10.66 -6.98 -32.35
C ALA A 712 -9.74 -7.21 -33.57
N THR A 713 -8.50 -7.65 -33.32
CA THR A 713 -7.43 -7.66 -34.33
C THR A 713 -6.91 -9.05 -34.68
N GLY A 714 -7.12 -10.03 -33.80
CA GLY A 714 -6.42 -11.32 -33.88
C GLY A 714 -4.95 -11.27 -33.44
N ILE A 715 -4.48 -10.12 -32.92
CA ILE A 715 -3.11 -9.96 -32.39
C ILE A 715 -3.15 -9.86 -30.88
N GLN A 716 -2.44 -10.78 -30.22
CA GLN A 716 -2.25 -10.73 -28.78
C GLN A 716 -0.90 -10.08 -28.47
N LEU A 717 -0.91 -9.01 -27.69
CA LEU A 717 0.31 -8.35 -27.26
C LEU A 717 0.98 -9.18 -26.16
N SER A 718 2.27 -9.44 -26.33
CA SER A 718 3.11 -10.10 -25.32
C SER A 718 3.75 -9.10 -24.36
N ARG A 719 3.67 -7.80 -24.63
CA ARG A 719 4.24 -6.76 -23.78
C ARG A 719 3.31 -5.56 -23.69
N MET A 720 3.37 -4.86 -22.57
CA MET A 720 2.74 -3.55 -22.36
C MET A 720 3.82 -2.46 -22.25
N PRO A 721 3.49 -1.17 -22.49
CA PRO A 721 2.20 -0.64 -22.92
C PRO A 721 1.81 -1.06 -24.35
N VAL A 722 0.58 -0.74 -24.77
CA VAL A 722 0.09 -1.01 -26.13
C VAL A 722 0.99 -0.35 -27.18
N ASP A 723 1.61 -1.19 -28.02
CA ASP A 723 2.36 -0.73 -29.20
C ASP A 723 1.43 -0.73 -30.42
N SER A 724 1.00 0.47 -30.83
CA SER A 724 0.11 0.63 -31.99
C SER A 724 0.75 0.22 -33.30
N SER A 725 2.09 0.22 -33.41
CA SER A 725 2.78 -0.19 -34.64
C SER A 725 2.53 -1.66 -34.97
N LEU A 726 2.46 -2.51 -33.94
CA LEU A 726 2.10 -3.92 -34.05
C LEU A 726 0.63 -4.13 -34.43
N LEU A 727 -0.22 -3.13 -34.16
CA LEU A 727 -1.65 -3.17 -34.40
C LEU A 727 -2.09 -2.52 -35.73
N SER A 728 -1.16 -1.90 -36.46
CA SER A 728 -1.46 -1.23 -37.72
C SER A 728 -1.72 -2.24 -38.85
N LYS A 729 -2.74 -2.02 -39.69
CA LYS A 729 -3.02 -2.91 -40.85
C LYS A 729 -1.85 -2.98 -41.84
N SER A 730 -1.01 -1.94 -41.89
CA SER A 730 0.22 -1.90 -42.71
C SER A 730 1.32 -2.82 -42.19
N ALA A 731 1.32 -3.18 -40.91
CA ALA A 731 2.30 -4.12 -40.37
C ALA A 731 2.01 -5.58 -40.78
N TRP A 732 0.85 -5.86 -41.38
CA TRP A 732 0.36 -7.22 -41.67
C TRP A 732 0.05 -7.46 -43.15
N ARG A 733 0.21 -6.42 -43.98
CA ARG A 733 0.30 -6.54 -45.44
C ARG A 733 1.77 -6.66 -45.82
#